data_AF-A0A5E4IMV6-F1
#
_entry.id   AF-A0A5E4IMV6-F1
#
_cell.length_a   1.000
_cell.length_b   1.000
_cell.length_c   1.000
_cell.angle_alpha   90.00
_cell.angle_beta   90.00
_cell.angle_gamma   90.00
#
_symmetry.space_group_name_H-M   'P 1'
#
loop_
_entity.id
_entity.type
_entity.pdbx_description
1 polymer ?
#
loop_
_entity_poly.entity_id
_entity_poly.type
_entity_poly.pdbx_seq_one_letter_code
_entity_poly.pdbx_strand_id
1 'polypeptide(L)'
;MSKNDAYDISIHVEPSGINETLAFLHNQIIRQTSDLIASTAKGTPNPSLEIKLSDTKKLHDALYKGEEKMFNVSLYINNKARDKKTLNMLLEKCRANLNSLLIIPEQVEYNVVDGLISALPIGVDKMREQREFTTSALAATFPFLSTSSPDKTGILFAHEEDSKTPIFIDFGSMSNKHFFIIGITGSGKSYAAKYLMMQALIAENPRIYILDPNAEYSDLCQELGGENIELSRYSQNCINVFDLAGEDFGDKLLSLLSVFDIITGGLSEAQKGVLNDVLPRAYAKKEIRQDDASSWGKEPPTFGEVFAEIRDFLRRYSKKSSQGSQDLRRSAEVLMNRVGMYTKPGFFSFLDKQSKLNMGKRMMNFDLSALPAAVKPVVMFSVMDLIAREIKRDKEPKIFLIDEGWALLKSKETANYLLDFIKTSRKFGASIGFISQEIEDLMESESGRSILNMTSTKILMKQNSSNIDLIHRNMRLNEHERDFLLRCKKGHGLLITERGHYKFFTFASPKMHGFITTDPKEISDPKRREAMEKKLKQNEEMRRLAETASRVAAEEKDPLRELGINERFFLARELNKKQTELLIEREKFEAHEVVGLGRKGRKMKVFVRLGKGEGFDHFALRKLIERELKARNVAYTPFMSEKPDIVFNTGKADACFEIETGKNKKKQVEEKMKRLEKEYGVHFIVVTKWKLKRKYRDFKSVISRAEVIEELDKLFK
;
A
#
# COMPACT_ATOMS: atom_id res chain seq x y z
N MET A 1 -21.80 2.48 -26.28
CA MET A 1 -20.99 1.89 -27.38
C MET A 1 -19.85 1.07 -26.76
N SER A 2 -19.49 -0.09 -27.32
CA SER A 2 -18.43 -0.97 -26.79
C SER A 2 -17.11 -0.79 -27.54
N LYS A 3 -15.96 -0.84 -26.84
CA LYS A 3 -14.57 -0.58 -27.33
C LYS A 3 -14.08 -1.40 -28.55
N ASN A 4 -14.89 -2.28 -29.14
CA ASN A 4 -14.47 -3.21 -30.22
C ASN A 4 -15.28 -3.06 -31.51
N ASP A 5 -16.18 -2.08 -31.62
CA ASP A 5 -16.92 -1.85 -32.87
C ASP A 5 -16.14 -0.88 -33.77
N ALA A 6 -16.09 -1.13 -35.08
CA ALA A 6 -15.27 -0.37 -36.03
C ALA A 6 -15.98 0.92 -36.49
N TYR A 7 -15.84 1.99 -35.72
CA TYR A 7 -16.28 3.33 -36.10
C TYR A 7 -15.25 4.40 -35.70
N ASP A 8 -15.18 5.49 -36.48
CA ASP A 8 -14.43 6.69 -36.10
C ASP A 8 -15.39 7.80 -35.69
N ILE A 9 -14.91 8.71 -34.86
CA ILE A 9 -15.61 9.94 -34.49
C ILE A 9 -14.71 11.12 -34.87
N SER A 10 -15.29 12.10 -35.57
CA SER A 10 -14.65 13.37 -35.91
C SER A 10 -15.46 14.51 -35.31
N ILE A 11 -14.80 15.39 -34.56
CA ILE A 11 -15.40 16.57 -33.95
C ILE A 11 -14.64 17.79 -34.46
N HIS A 12 -15.36 18.72 -35.07
CA HIS A 12 -14.82 20.02 -35.48
C HIS A 12 -15.33 21.07 -34.53
N VAL A 13 -14.44 21.97 -34.10
CA VAL A 13 -14.74 23.01 -33.12
C VAL A 13 -14.19 24.32 -33.65
N GLU A 14 -15.08 25.29 -33.85
CA GLU A 14 -14.74 26.64 -34.32
C GLU A 14 -15.27 27.66 -33.30
N PRO A 15 -14.46 28.65 -32.87
CA PRO A 15 -14.98 29.73 -32.03
C PRO A 15 -16.07 30.51 -32.76
N SER A 16 -17.19 30.77 -32.09
CA SER A 16 -18.25 31.63 -32.63
C SER A 16 -17.98 33.11 -32.30
N GLY A 17 -18.52 34.02 -33.13
CA GLY A 17 -18.34 35.46 -32.99
C GLY A 17 -19.11 36.02 -31.78
N ILE A 18 -18.42 36.29 -30.68
CA ILE A 18 -19.01 36.75 -29.40
C ILE A 18 -19.96 37.94 -29.56
N ASN A 19 -19.60 38.92 -30.40
CA ASN A 19 -20.38 40.15 -30.57
C ASN A 19 -21.74 39.89 -31.25
N GLU A 20 -21.77 38.99 -32.23
CA GLU A 20 -23.00 38.65 -32.96
C GLU A 20 -23.95 37.85 -32.07
N THR A 21 -23.42 36.88 -31.31
CA THR A 21 -24.23 36.08 -30.38
C THR A 21 -24.77 36.92 -29.22
N LEU A 22 -23.98 37.83 -28.65
CA LEU A 22 -24.47 38.75 -27.60
C LEU A 22 -25.59 39.66 -28.12
N ALA A 23 -25.43 40.22 -29.32
CA ALA A 23 -26.48 41.04 -29.95
C ALA A 23 -27.77 40.24 -30.23
N PHE A 24 -27.63 39.00 -30.71
CA PHE A 24 -28.76 38.10 -30.91
C PHE A 24 -29.49 37.77 -29.59
N LEU A 25 -28.76 37.37 -28.55
CA LEU A 25 -29.32 37.05 -27.24
C LEU A 25 -30.00 38.28 -26.61
N HIS A 26 -29.40 39.46 -26.74
CA HIS A 26 -30.01 40.71 -26.29
C HIS A 26 -31.37 40.97 -26.96
N ASN A 27 -31.44 40.81 -28.29
CA ASN A 27 -32.69 40.95 -29.04
C ASN A 27 -33.73 39.87 -28.65
N GLN A 28 -33.29 38.64 -28.38
CA GLN A 28 -34.15 37.58 -27.85
C GLN A 28 -34.69 37.91 -26.46
N ILE A 29 -33.87 38.47 -25.57
CA ILE A 29 -34.29 38.91 -24.24
C ILE A 29 -35.36 40.00 -24.37
N ILE A 30 -35.17 40.99 -25.24
CA ILE A 30 -36.17 42.05 -25.50
C ILE A 30 -37.49 41.42 -25.95
N ARG A 31 -37.44 40.58 -27.00
CA ARG A 31 -38.63 39.93 -27.56
C ARG A 31 -39.36 39.07 -26.54
N GLN A 32 -38.65 38.18 -25.85
CA GLN A 32 -39.23 37.29 -24.84
C GLN A 32 -39.81 38.07 -23.66
N THR A 33 -39.18 39.19 -23.27
CA THR A 33 -39.71 40.09 -22.23
C THR A 33 -41.01 40.74 -22.70
N SER A 34 -41.08 41.24 -23.94
CA SER A 34 -42.31 41.81 -24.51
C SER A 34 -43.43 40.77 -24.62
N ASP A 35 -43.13 39.57 -25.09
CA ASP A 35 -44.09 38.47 -25.21
C ASP A 35 -44.63 38.06 -23.82
N LEU A 36 -43.76 38.02 -22.80
CA LEU A 36 -44.16 37.71 -21.43
C LEU A 36 -45.06 38.80 -20.85
N ILE A 37 -44.71 40.09 -21.03
CA ILE A 37 -45.56 41.22 -20.60
C ILE A 37 -46.94 41.15 -21.27
N ALA A 38 -46.99 40.87 -22.57
CA ALA A 38 -48.24 40.73 -23.30
C ALA A 38 -49.09 39.53 -22.82
N SER A 39 -48.45 38.40 -22.51
CA SER A 39 -49.09 37.19 -21.96
C SER A 39 -49.70 37.45 -20.58
N THR A 40 -48.93 38.11 -19.71
CA THR A 40 -49.36 38.49 -18.35
C THR A 40 -50.48 39.53 -18.38
N ALA A 41 -50.40 40.52 -19.28
CA ALA A 41 -51.46 41.51 -19.47
C ALA A 41 -52.77 40.90 -20.00
N LYS A 42 -52.69 39.81 -20.76
CA LYS A 42 -53.84 39.00 -21.21
C LYS A 42 -54.36 38.02 -20.15
N GLY A 43 -53.76 37.99 -18.95
CA GLY A 43 -54.16 37.08 -17.86
C GLY A 43 -53.85 35.61 -18.11
N THR A 44 -52.91 35.31 -19.02
CA THR A 44 -52.44 33.95 -19.31
C THR A 44 -50.95 33.84 -18.97
N PRO A 45 -50.58 33.48 -17.73
CA PRO A 45 -49.19 33.26 -17.37
C PRO A 45 -48.60 32.13 -18.21
N ASN A 46 -47.39 32.33 -18.75
CA ASN A 46 -46.69 31.31 -19.53
C ASN A 46 -45.37 30.94 -18.84
N PRO A 47 -45.40 29.95 -17.92
CA PRO A 47 -44.20 29.50 -17.19
C PRO A 47 -43.06 29.06 -18.11
N SER A 48 -43.36 28.54 -19.31
CA SER A 48 -42.33 28.13 -20.27
C SER A 48 -41.55 29.34 -20.83
N LEU A 49 -42.22 30.48 -21.05
CA LEU A 49 -41.57 31.72 -21.47
C LEU A 49 -40.74 32.33 -20.35
N GLU A 50 -41.19 32.24 -19.10
CA GLU A 50 -40.43 32.71 -17.93
C GLU A 50 -39.12 31.95 -17.75
N ILE A 51 -39.16 30.61 -17.81
CA ILE A 51 -37.96 29.77 -17.74
C ILE A 51 -37.03 30.10 -18.89
N LYS A 52 -37.55 30.18 -20.12
CA LYS A 52 -36.75 30.50 -21.31
C LYS A 52 -36.07 31.88 -21.21
N LEU A 53 -36.77 32.89 -20.70
CA LEU A 53 -36.21 34.23 -20.49
C LEU A 53 -35.11 34.22 -19.42
N SER A 54 -35.34 33.50 -18.32
CA SER A 54 -34.35 33.33 -17.25
C SER A 54 -33.07 32.67 -17.77
N ASP A 55 -33.20 31.59 -18.54
CA ASP A 55 -32.05 30.86 -19.10
C ASP A 55 -31.31 31.69 -20.16
N THR A 56 -32.05 32.41 -21.02
CA THR A 56 -31.45 33.31 -22.02
C THR A 56 -30.65 34.42 -21.35
N LYS A 57 -31.15 35.00 -20.24
CA LYS A 57 -30.43 36.02 -19.45
C LYS A 57 -29.17 35.46 -18.79
N LYS A 58 -29.25 34.28 -18.15
CA LYS A 58 -28.09 33.63 -17.54
C LYS A 58 -26.98 33.39 -18.56
N LEU A 59 -27.34 32.88 -19.75
CA LEU A 59 -26.38 32.64 -20.82
C LEU A 59 -25.76 33.95 -21.32
N HIS A 60 -26.58 34.98 -21.55
CA HIS A 60 -26.09 36.30 -21.95
C HIS A 60 -25.11 36.88 -20.93
N ASP A 61 -25.42 36.81 -19.63
CA ASP A 61 -24.57 37.33 -18.57
C ASP A 61 -23.25 36.55 -18.45
N ALA A 62 -23.28 35.22 -18.57
CA ALA A 62 -22.09 34.37 -18.54
C ALA A 62 -21.15 34.68 -19.73
N LEU A 63 -21.71 34.92 -20.91
CA LEU A 63 -20.94 35.33 -22.09
C LEU A 63 -20.38 36.76 -21.94
N TYR A 64 -21.17 37.70 -21.43
CA TYR A 64 -20.75 39.09 -21.24
C TYR A 64 -19.62 39.23 -20.21
N LYS A 65 -19.66 38.44 -19.13
CA LYS A 65 -18.60 38.38 -18.10
C LYS A 65 -17.36 37.61 -18.54
N GLY A 66 -17.41 36.91 -19.67
CA GLY A 66 -16.34 36.05 -20.15
C GLY A 66 -16.17 34.75 -19.37
N GLU A 67 -17.17 34.35 -18.58
CA GLU A 67 -17.21 33.07 -17.87
C GLU A 67 -17.40 31.90 -18.86
N GLU A 68 -18.19 32.13 -19.92
CA GLU A 68 -18.36 31.20 -21.03
C GLU A 68 -17.98 31.83 -22.38
N LYS A 69 -17.72 30.97 -23.36
CA LYS A 69 -17.55 31.30 -24.78
C LYS A 69 -18.44 30.40 -25.61
N MET A 70 -18.80 30.85 -26.80
CA MET A 70 -19.58 30.07 -27.76
C MET A 70 -18.69 29.44 -28.82
N PHE A 71 -19.00 28.21 -29.18
CA PHE A 71 -18.31 27.43 -30.20
C PHE A 71 -19.32 26.78 -31.14
N ASN A 72 -19.02 26.78 -32.43
CA ASN A 72 -19.68 25.96 -33.42
C ASN A 72 -19.04 24.58 -33.42
N VAL A 73 -19.84 23.55 -33.24
CA VAL A 73 -19.39 22.17 -33.10
C VAL A 73 -20.09 21.29 -34.13
N SER A 74 -19.31 20.57 -34.93
CA SER A 74 -19.81 19.54 -35.84
C SER A 74 -19.38 18.16 -35.35
N LEU A 75 -20.27 17.16 -35.41
CA LEU A 75 -20.00 15.78 -34.98
C LEU A 75 -20.30 14.81 -36.13
N TYR A 76 -19.29 14.07 -36.57
CA TYR A 76 -19.42 13.05 -37.62
C TYR A 76 -19.01 11.67 -37.08
N ILE A 77 -19.81 10.65 -37.40
CA ILE A 77 -19.56 9.26 -36.99
C ILE A 77 -19.43 8.41 -38.25
N ASN A 78 -18.25 7.81 -38.46
CA ASN A 78 -17.93 7.01 -39.63
C ASN A 78 -17.90 5.53 -39.28
N ASN A 79 -18.93 4.80 -39.69
CA ASN A 79 -19.08 3.36 -39.42
C ASN A 79 -18.41 2.53 -40.52
N LYS A 80 -17.58 1.56 -40.13
CA LYS A 80 -16.78 0.74 -41.06
C LYS A 80 -17.03 -0.75 -40.85
N ALA A 81 -17.18 -1.50 -41.94
CA ALA A 81 -17.19 -2.95 -41.91
C ALA A 81 -16.65 -3.53 -43.24
N ARG A 82 -16.25 -4.80 -43.23
CA ARG A 82 -15.79 -5.51 -44.43
C ARG A 82 -16.93 -5.99 -45.32
N ASP A 83 -18.14 -6.10 -44.78
CA ASP A 83 -19.33 -6.54 -45.50
C ASP A 83 -20.56 -5.69 -45.14
N LYS A 84 -21.51 -5.62 -46.08
CA LYS A 84 -22.72 -4.79 -45.97
C LYS A 84 -23.64 -5.20 -44.82
N LYS A 85 -23.72 -6.49 -44.51
CA LYS A 85 -24.59 -7.00 -43.44
C LYS A 85 -24.09 -6.50 -42.08
N THR A 86 -22.79 -6.63 -41.82
CA THR A 86 -22.15 -6.13 -40.61
C THR A 86 -22.23 -4.60 -40.52
N LEU A 87 -22.05 -3.88 -41.63
CA LEU A 87 -22.20 -2.42 -41.66
C LEU A 87 -23.60 -1.98 -41.22
N ASN A 88 -24.65 -2.60 -41.77
CA ASN A 88 -26.03 -2.28 -41.44
C ASN A 88 -26.36 -2.56 -39.97
N MET A 89 -25.87 -3.67 -39.42
CA MET A 89 -26.01 -3.97 -37.99
C MET A 89 -25.35 -2.91 -37.12
N LEU A 90 -24.16 -2.43 -37.51
CA LEU A 90 -23.41 -1.42 -36.78
C LEU A 90 -24.08 -0.04 -36.86
N LEU A 91 -24.67 0.31 -38.02
CA LEU A 91 -25.48 1.52 -38.19
C LEU A 91 -26.71 1.52 -37.27
N GLU A 92 -27.50 0.43 -37.26
CA GLU A 92 -28.68 0.31 -36.39
C GLU A 92 -28.29 0.39 -34.90
N LYS A 93 -27.20 -0.29 -34.50
CA LYS A 93 -26.68 -0.22 -33.13
C LYS A 93 -26.23 1.21 -32.77
N CYS A 94 -25.55 1.90 -33.67
CA CYS A 94 -25.13 3.30 -33.48
C CYS A 94 -26.35 4.21 -33.29
N ARG A 95 -27.34 4.08 -34.19
CA ARG A 95 -28.58 4.85 -34.15
C ARG A 95 -29.37 4.61 -32.88
N ALA A 96 -29.55 3.36 -32.46
CA ALA A 96 -30.22 3.01 -31.22
C ALA A 96 -29.52 3.61 -29.98
N ASN A 97 -28.18 3.55 -29.93
CA ASN A 97 -27.41 4.15 -28.83
C ASN A 97 -27.57 5.67 -28.77
N LEU A 98 -27.48 6.35 -29.90
CA LEU A 98 -27.64 7.81 -29.95
C LEU A 98 -29.07 8.23 -29.58
N ASN A 99 -30.07 7.53 -30.11
CA ASN A 99 -31.48 7.79 -29.77
C ASN A 99 -31.77 7.61 -28.28
N SER A 100 -31.11 6.64 -27.61
CA SER A 100 -31.25 6.45 -26.15
C SER A 100 -30.73 7.64 -25.33
N LEU A 101 -29.84 8.44 -25.93
CA LEU A 101 -29.30 9.69 -25.37
C LEU A 101 -30.05 10.92 -25.91
N LEU A 102 -31.19 10.73 -26.60
CA LEU A 102 -31.95 11.78 -27.27
C LEU A 102 -31.15 12.53 -28.36
N ILE A 103 -30.10 11.88 -28.90
CA ILE A 103 -29.33 12.36 -30.04
C ILE A 103 -29.87 11.66 -31.29
N ILE A 104 -30.38 12.42 -32.24
CA ILE A 104 -30.94 11.88 -33.50
C ILE A 104 -29.87 11.99 -34.58
N PRO A 105 -29.21 10.90 -34.99
CA PRO A 105 -28.24 10.94 -36.07
C PRO A 105 -28.94 10.99 -37.44
N GLU A 106 -28.38 11.76 -38.36
CA GLU A 106 -28.77 11.80 -39.76
C GLU A 106 -27.73 11.10 -40.63
N GLN A 107 -28.19 10.36 -41.63
CA GLN A 107 -27.32 9.66 -42.57
C GLN A 107 -27.06 10.54 -43.80
N VAL A 108 -25.79 10.65 -44.20
CA VAL A 108 -25.40 11.36 -45.42
C VAL A 108 -25.66 10.46 -46.64
N GLU A 109 -26.67 10.79 -47.46
CA GLU A 109 -27.03 10.01 -48.66
C GLU A 109 -26.43 10.56 -49.96
N TYR A 110 -26.50 11.89 -50.17
CA TYR A 110 -26.14 12.52 -51.46
C TYR A 110 -24.78 13.23 -51.44
N ASN A 111 -24.25 13.58 -50.27
CA ASN A 111 -22.98 14.30 -50.09
C ASN A 111 -21.90 13.41 -49.46
N VAL A 112 -21.82 12.15 -49.89
CA VAL A 112 -20.96 11.13 -49.26
C VAL A 112 -19.47 11.50 -49.28
N VAL A 113 -19.00 12.15 -50.35
CA VAL A 113 -17.60 12.59 -50.47
C VAL A 113 -17.28 13.65 -49.42
N ASP A 114 -18.13 14.66 -49.27
CA ASP A 114 -17.94 15.72 -48.27
C ASP A 114 -18.08 15.18 -46.84
N GLY A 115 -19.03 14.28 -46.60
CA GLY A 115 -19.17 13.58 -45.32
C GLY A 115 -17.93 12.75 -44.96
N LEU A 116 -17.35 12.06 -45.95
CA LEU A 116 -16.11 11.32 -45.76
C LEU A 116 -14.94 12.25 -45.44
N ILE A 117 -14.78 13.35 -46.19
CA ILE A 117 -13.72 14.35 -45.96
C ILE A 117 -13.85 14.94 -44.55
N SER A 118 -15.06 15.32 -44.13
CA SER A 118 -15.35 15.82 -42.78
C SER A 118 -15.03 14.81 -41.68
N ALA A 119 -15.10 13.50 -41.97
CA ALA A 119 -14.77 12.45 -41.02
C ALA A 119 -13.26 12.11 -40.96
N LEU A 120 -12.44 12.57 -41.90
CA LEU A 120 -11.00 12.28 -41.93
C LEU A 120 -10.23 13.14 -40.91
N PRO A 121 -9.12 12.63 -40.34
CA PRO A 121 -8.31 13.34 -39.35
C PRO A 121 -7.38 14.38 -39.98
N ILE A 122 -7.89 15.15 -40.94
CA ILE A 122 -7.16 16.19 -41.68
C ILE A 122 -7.61 17.61 -41.30
N GLY A 123 -8.55 17.73 -40.36
CA GLY A 123 -9.01 19.03 -39.82
C GLY A 123 -9.81 19.87 -40.80
N VAL A 124 -10.49 19.24 -41.77
CA VAL A 124 -11.31 19.94 -42.76
C VAL A 124 -12.77 19.52 -42.59
N ASP A 125 -13.65 20.48 -42.28
CA ASP A 125 -15.10 20.27 -42.30
C ASP A 125 -15.73 20.81 -43.61
N LYS A 126 -16.11 19.90 -44.51
CA LYS A 126 -16.81 20.23 -45.76
C LYS A 126 -18.32 20.31 -45.59
N MET A 127 -18.88 19.48 -44.71
CA MET A 127 -20.31 19.44 -44.43
C MET A 127 -20.79 20.68 -43.66
N ARG A 128 -20.00 21.18 -42.71
CA ARG A 128 -20.32 22.36 -41.88
C ARG A 128 -21.68 22.28 -41.16
N GLU A 129 -22.09 21.08 -40.78
CA GLU A 129 -23.31 20.85 -40.00
C GLU A 129 -23.06 21.17 -38.52
N GLN A 130 -23.15 22.46 -38.19
CA GLN A 130 -22.72 23.02 -36.92
C GLN A 130 -23.87 23.15 -35.91
N ARG A 131 -23.55 22.90 -34.63
CA ARG A 131 -24.38 23.21 -33.47
C ARG A 131 -23.61 24.13 -32.52
N GLU A 132 -24.31 25.08 -31.92
CA GLU A 132 -23.69 26.01 -30.97
C GLU A 132 -23.60 25.40 -29.56
N PHE A 133 -22.39 25.39 -29.00
CA PHE A 133 -22.07 24.89 -27.67
C PHE A 133 -21.44 26.00 -26.84
N THR A 134 -21.76 26.03 -25.55
CA THR A 134 -20.98 26.82 -24.58
C THR A 134 -19.68 26.10 -24.23
N THR A 135 -18.71 26.81 -23.65
CA THR A 135 -17.45 26.21 -23.16
C THR A 135 -17.71 24.97 -22.29
N SER A 136 -18.64 25.06 -21.33
CA SER A 136 -18.96 23.97 -20.41
C SER A 136 -19.58 22.77 -21.12
N ALA A 137 -20.49 23.03 -22.07
CA ALA A 137 -21.10 21.98 -22.88
C ALA A 137 -20.07 21.29 -23.78
N LEU A 138 -19.19 22.06 -24.43
CA LEU A 138 -18.12 21.53 -25.28
C LEU A 138 -17.13 20.69 -24.46
N ALA A 139 -16.73 21.15 -23.28
CA ALA A 139 -15.85 20.39 -22.39
C ALA A 139 -16.45 19.01 -22.01
N ALA A 140 -17.77 18.94 -21.82
CA ALA A 140 -18.46 17.68 -21.55
C ALA A 140 -18.48 16.71 -22.74
N THR A 141 -18.25 17.18 -23.97
CA THR A 141 -18.14 16.31 -25.16
C THR A 141 -16.77 15.66 -25.33
N PHE A 142 -15.76 16.11 -24.58
CA PHE A 142 -14.38 15.67 -24.81
C PHE A 142 -14.20 14.20 -24.38
N PRO A 143 -13.82 13.29 -25.29
CA PRO A 143 -13.87 11.84 -25.04
C PRO A 143 -12.77 11.31 -24.10
N PHE A 144 -11.86 12.16 -23.63
CA PHE A 144 -10.66 11.78 -22.87
C PHE A 144 -10.66 12.25 -21.41
N LEU A 145 -11.83 12.37 -20.76
CA LEU A 145 -11.91 12.72 -19.33
C LEU A 145 -11.36 11.63 -18.39
N SER A 146 -10.93 10.47 -18.89
CA SER A 146 -10.16 9.53 -18.07
C SER A 146 -8.72 10.03 -17.92
N THR A 147 -8.40 10.57 -16.75
CA THR A 147 -7.04 10.84 -16.28
C THR A 147 -6.28 9.53 -16.01
N SER A 148 -6.21 8.63 -16.99
CA SER A 148 -5.33 7.47 -16.88
C SER A 148 -3.91 7.93 -17.15
N SER A 149 -3.18 8.30 -16.10
CA SER A 149 -1.75 8.55 -16.19
C SER A 149 -1.05 7.31 -16.77
N PRO A 150 -0.17 7.45 -17.77
CA PRO A 150 0.61 6.35 -18.33
C PRO A 150 1.64 5.77 -17.34
N ASP A 151 2.04 6.54 -16.32
CA ASP A 151 2.98 6.12 -15.27
C ASP A 151 2.24 5.48 -14.08
N LYS A 152 1.67 4.28 -14.29
CA LYS A 152 0.94 3.57 -13.23
C LYS A 152 1.91 2.84 -12.28
N THR A 153 2.37 3.55 -11.25
CA THR A 153 3.10 2.97 -10.09
C THR A 153 2.14 2.72 -8.92
N GLY A 154 2.49 1.78 -8.04
CA GLY A 154 1.76 1.51 -6.80
C GLY A 154 0.89 0.25 -6.81
N ILE A 155 0.00 0.15 -5.83
CA ILE A 155 -0.84 -1.02 -5.55
C ILE A 155 -2.13 -0.92 -6.36
N LEU A 156 -2.46 -1.94 -7.16
CA LEU A 156 -3.75 -2.03 -7.85
C LEU A 156 -4.88 -2.17 -6.83
N PHE A 157 -5.66 -1.11 -6.61
CA PHE A 157 -6.70 -1.10 -5.59
C PHE A 157 -8.10 -1.40 -6.13
N ALA A 158 -8.45 -0.84 -7.29
CA ALA A 158 -9.81 -0.93 -7.80
C ALA A 158 -9.87 -0.62 -9.29
N HIS A 159 -11.08 -0.58 -9.82
CA HIS A 159 -11.37 -0.03 -11.15
C HIS A 159 -12.34 1.14 -11.00
N GLU A 160 -12.16 2.16 -11.82
CA GLU A 160 -13.04 3.32 -11.85
C GLU A 160 -14.42 2.93 -12.39
N GLU A 161 -15.48 3.49 -11.80
CA GLU A 161 -16.85 3.05 -12.03
C GLU A 161 -17.31 3.20 -13.48
N ASP A 162 -17.05 4.33 -14.12
CA ASP A 162 -17.61 4.63 -15.43
C ASP A 162 -16.72 4.10 -16.57
N SER A 163 -15.42 4.38 -16.49
CA SER A 163 -14.40 4.04 -17.49
C SER A 163 -13.88 2.60 -17.39
N LYS A 164 -14.10 1.94 -16.25
CA LYS A 164 -13.55 0.61 -15.90
C LYS A 164 -12.01 0.55 -15.92
N THR A 165 -11.36 1.70 -15.89
CA THR A 165 -9.89 1.78 -15.90
C THR A 165 -9.33 1.41 -14.52
N PRO A 166 -8.18 0.73 -14.44
CA PRO A 166 -7.62 0.35 -13.15
C PRO A 166 -7.06 1.58 -12.42
N ILE A 167 -7.38 1.66 -11.13
CA ILE A 167 -6.95 2.66 -10.16
C ILE A 167 -5.82 2.07 -9.31
N PHE A 168 -4.71 2.78 -9.25
CA PHE A 168 -3.53 2.42 -8.45
C PHE A 168 -3.37 3.40 -7.30
N ILE A 169 -3.09 2.87 -6.11
CA ILE A 169 -2.74 3.65 -4.92
C ILE A 169 -1.24 3.54 -4.72
N ASP A 170 -0.54 4.66 -4.89
CA ASP A 170 0.89 4.76 -4.62
C ASP A 170 1.11 5.45 -3.27
N PHE A 171 1.10 4.65 -2.19
CA PHE A 171 1.41 5.13 -0.84
C PHE A 171 2.81 5.74 -0.72
N GLY A 172 3.76 5.38 -1.61
CA GLY A 172 5.09 5.96 -1.63
C GLY A 172 5.09 7.44 -2.02
N SER A 173 4.20 7.83 -2.94
CA SER A 173 4.09 9.20 -3.47
C SER A 173 3.29 10.18 -2.62
N MET A 174 2.50 9.69 -1.66
CA MET A 174 1.58 10.51 -0.86
C MET A 174 2.25 11.18 0.34
N SER A 175 1.67 12.29 0.82
CA SER A 175 2.17 13.01 1.99
C SER A 175 2.16 12.16 3.27
N ASN A 176 1.27 11.17 3.36
CA ASN A 176 1.27 10.13 4.38
C ASN A 176 0.73 8.82 3.78
N LYS A 177 1.04 7.69 4.43
CA LYS A 177 0.66 6.35 3.94
C LYS A 177 -0.55 5.75 4.65
N HIS A 178 -1.15 6.50 5.58
CA HIS A 178 -2.25 5.99 6.40
C HIS A 178 -3.53 6.03 5.58
N PHE A 179 -4.39 5.04 5.80
CA PHE A 179 -5.66 4.94 5.10
C PHE A 179 -6.81 4.64 6.03
N PHE A 180 -8.00 5.06 5.62
CA PHE A 180 -9.23 4.86 6.38
C PHE A 180 -10.29 4.22 5.48
N ILE A 181 -10.96 3.18 5.95
CA ILE A 181 -12.05 2.49 5.25
C ILE A 181 -13.32 2.60 6.09
N ILE A 182 -14.39 3.10 5.49
CA ILE A 182 -15.68 3.25 6.18
C ILE A 182 -16.86 2.87 5.30
N GLY A 183 -17.94 2.43 5.92
CA GLY A 183 -19.10 1.88 5.25
C GLY A 183 -20.03 1.19 6.23
N ILE A 184 -21.31 1.07 5.89
CA ILE A 184 -22.24 0.26 6.67
C ILE A 184 -21.87 -1.22 6.64
N THR A 185 -22.44 -2.03 7.53
CA THR A 185 -22.32 -3.49 7.49
C THR A 185 -22.76 -4.03 6.13
N GLY A 186 -22.02 -5.00 5.57
CA GLY A 186 -22.36 -5.60 4.28
C GLY A 186 -22.05 -4.75 3.04
N SER A 187 -21.52 -3.52 3.18
CA SER A 187 -21.12 -2.67 2.05
C SER A 187 -19.90 -3.19 1.27
N GLY A 188 -19.13 -4.11 1.85
CA GLY A 188 -17.92 -4.68 1.26
C GLY A 188 -16.60 -4.12 1.80
N LYS A 189 -16.60 -3.45 2.97
CA LYS A 189 -15.38 -2.92 3.62
C LYS A 189 -14.27 -3.95 3.73
N SER A 190 -14.56 -5.08 4.38
CA SER A 190 -13.58 -6.15 4.63
C SER A 190 -13.12 -6.78 3.33
N TYR A 191 -14.01 -6.91 2.34
CA TYR A 191 -13.65 -7.36 0.99
C TYR A 191 -12.63 -6.42 0.34
N ALA A 192 -12.86 -5.11 0.39
CA ALA A 192 -11.95 -4.10 -0.13
C ALA A 192 -10.61 -4.07 0.63
N ALA A 193 -10.64 -4.21 1.97
CA ALA A 193 -9.46 -4.27 2.80
C ALA A 193 -8.58 -5.49 2.48
N LYS A 194 -9.18 -6.68 2.46
CA LYS A 194 -8.50 -7.94 2.06
C LYS A 194 -7.93 -7.85 0.64
N TYR A 195 -8.69 -7.31 -0.31
CA TYR A 195 -8.22 -7.09 -1.67
C TYR A 195 -6.98 -6.17 -1.69
N LEU A 196 -7.04 -5.04 -0.99
CA LEU A 196 -5.90 -4.13 -0.86
C LEU A 196 -4.68 -4.82 -0.24
N MET A 197 -4.85 -5.62 0.82
CA MET A 197 -3.76 -6.34 1.47
C MET A 197 -3.12 -7.38 0.55
N MET A 198 -3.92 -8.15 -0.18
CA MET A 198 -3.40 -9.10 -1.17
C MET A 198 -2.61 -8.40 -2.27
N GLN A 199 -3.12 -7.28 -2.77
CA GLN A 199 -2.45 -6.51 -3.82
C GLN A 199 -1.17 -5.84 -3.30
N ALA A 200 -1.16 -5.41 -2.04
CA ALA A 200 0.04 -4.90 -1.36
C ALA A 200 1.12 -5.99 -1.24
N LEU A 201 0.75 -7.21 -0.87
CA LEU A 201 1.69 -8.35 -0.83
C LEU A 201 2.32 -8.63 -2.20
N ILE A 202 1.54 -8.53 -3.27
CA ILE A 202 2.03 -8.75 -4.64
C ILE A 202 2.95 -7.62 -5.09
N ALA A 203 2.59 -6.37 -4.82
CA ALA A 203 3.30 -5.20 -5.32
C ALA A 203 4.57 -4.88 -4.51
N GLU A 204 4.49 -4.96 -3.18
CA GLU A 204 5.51 -4.44 -2.27
C GLU A 204 6.00 -5.48 -1.25
N ASN A 205 5.30 -6.60 -1.09
CA ASN A 205 5.60 -7.65 -0.09
C ASN A 205 5.85 -7.11 1.34
N PRO A 206 4.99 -6.23 1.89
CA PRO A 206 5.17 -5.67 3.23
C PRO A 206 4.94 -6.73 4.32
N ARG A 207 5.39 -6.46 5.55
CA ARG A 207 4.86 -7.20 6.71
C ARG A 207 3.46 -6.68 7.03
N ILE A 208 2.50 -7.56 7.21
CA ILE A 208 1.11 -7.21 7.50
C ILE A 208 0.75 -7.69 8.90
N TYR A 209 0.31 -6.76 9.74
CA TYR A 209 -0.31 -7.05 11.02
C TYR A 209 -1.78 -6.69 10.96
N ILE A 210 -2.65 -7.54 11.46
CA ILE A 210 -4.10 -7.31 11.49
C ILE A 210 -4.60 -7.49 12.91
N LEU A 211 -5.28 -6.47 13.44
CA LEU A 211 -6.04 -6.58 14.66
C LEU A 211 -7.50 -6.87 14.29
N ASP A 212 -7.95 -8.09 14.59
CA ASP A 212 -9.19 -8.65 14.06
C ASP A 212 -10.13 -9.04 15.21
N PRO A 213 -11.03 -8.14 15.63
CA PRO A 213 -11.91 -8.42 16.75
C PRO A 213 -13.02 -9.42 16.43
N ASN A 214 -13.25 -9.74 15.15
CA ASN A 214 -14.40 -10.52 14.67
C ASN A 214 -14.00 -11.76 13.82
N ALA A 215 -12.71 -12.10 13.76
CA ALA A 215 -12.17 -13.22 12.97
C ALA A 215 -12.47 -13.14 11.46
N GLU A 216 -12.52 -11.95 10.87
CA GLU A 216 -12.78 -11.79 9.44
C GLU A 216 -11.58 -12.13 8.56
N TYR A 217 -10.35 -12.09 9.09
CA TYR A 217 -9.10 -12.23 8.31
C TYR A 217 -8.37 -13.56 8.55
N SER A 218 -8.88 -14.39 9.47
CA SER A 218 -8.26 -15.66 9.88
C SER A 218 -7.99 -16.61 8.70
N ASP A 219 -8.99 -16.84 7.84
CA ASP A 219 -8.87 -17.73 6.67
C ASP A 219 -7.83 -17.21 5.66
N LEU A 220 -7.93 -15.92 5.32
CA LEU A 220 -7.00 -15.27 4.39
C LEU A 220 -5.55 -15.36 4.89
N CYS A 221 -5.34 -15.13 6.19
CA CYS A 221 -4.02 -15.20 6.81
C CYS A 221 -3.42 -16.60 6.65
N GLN A 222 -4.20 -17.66 6.91
CA GLN A 222 -3.75 -19.04 6.78
C GLN A 222 -3.46 -19.41 5.31
N GLU A 223 -4.33 -19.02 4.38
CA GLU A 223 -4.16 -19.31 2.96
C GLU A 223 -2.93 -18.65 2.34
N LEU A 224 -2.50 -17.51 2.89
CA LEU A 224 -1.29 -16.80 2.48
C LEU A 224 -0.03 -17.23 3.25
N GLY A 225 -0.11 -18.30 4.06
CA GLY A 225 1.02 -18.83 4.82
C GLY A 225 1.44 -17.95 6.01
N GLY A 226 0.55 -17.05 6.44
CA GLY A 226 0.67 -16.26 7.66
C GLY A 226 0.35 -17.07 8.93
N GLU A 227 0.34 -16.38 10.06
CA GLU A 227 0.01 -16.96 11.37
C GLU A 227 -1.21 -16.26 11.96
N ASN A 228 -2.25 -17.05 12.25
CA ASN A 228 -3.42 -16.61 12.99
C ASN A 228 -3.19 -16.86 14.48
N ILE A 229 -3.02 -15.79 15.25
CA ILE A 229 -2.89 -15.82 16.70
C ILE A 229 -4.28 -15.62 17.29
N GLU A 230 -4.93 -16.73 17.65
CA GLU A 230 -6.16 -16.67 18.45
C GLU A 230 -5.81 -16.34 19.90
N LEU A 231 -6.33 -15.21 20.39
CA LEU A 231 -6.27 -14.82 21.79
C LEU A 231 -7.61 -15.18 22.42
N SER A 232 -7.62 -16.16 23.30
CA SER A 232 -8.84 -16.64 23.96
C SER A 232 -8.55 -17.12 25.37
N ARG A 233 -9.59 -17.43 26.14
CA ARG A 233 -9.45 -17.90 27.54
C ARG A 233 -8.63 -19.20 27.65
N TYR A 234 -8.72 -20.04 26.63
CA TYR A 234 -8.12 -21.38 26.60
C TYR A 234 -6.86 -21.43 25.73
N SER A 235 -6.55 -20.36 25.00
CA SER A 235 -5.35 -20.28 24.17
C SER A 235 -4.07 -20.33 25.02
N GLN A 236 -3.05 -20.98 24.47
CA GLN A 236 -1.69 -20.86 25.02
C GLN A 236 -1.03 -19.52 24.67
N ASN A 237 -1.53 -18.85 23.63
CA ASN A 237 -1.04 -17.55 23.22
C ASN A 237 -1.64 -16.48 24.14
N CYS A 238 -0.77 -15.67 24.72
CA CYS A 238 -1.14 -14.55 25.58
C CYS A 238 -0.18 -13.40 25.30
N ILE A 239 -0.64 -12.19 25.57
CA ILE A 239 0.17 -10.97 25.56
C ILE A 239 0.22 -10.48 26.99
N ASN A 240 1.42 -10.43 27.57
CA ASN A 240 1.61 -9.76 28.84
C ASN A 240 1.67 -8.24 28.60
N VAL A 241 0.73 -7.50 29.19
CA VAL A 241 0.66 -6.03 29.06
C VAL A 241 1.88 -5.33 29.63
N PHE A 242 2.59 -5.95 30.58
CA PHE A 242 3.79 -5.42 31.24
C PHE A 242 5.09 -5.76 30.50
N ASP A 243 5.02 -6.42 29.35
CA ASP A 243 6.21 -6.77 28.60
C ASP A 243 6.87 -5.53 27.98
N LEU A 244 8.14 -5.28 28.31
CA LEU A 244 8.95 -4.21 27.71
C LEU A 244 9.38 -4.58 26.29
N ALA A 245 9.73 -5.84 26.04
CA ALA A 245 10.34 -6.34 24.80
C ALA A 245 11.48 -5.43 24.24
N GLY A 246 12.27 -4.82 25.14
CA GLY A 246 13.40 -3.95 24.79
C GLY A 246 13.08 -2.47 24.52
N GLU A 247 11.85 -2.01 24.80
CA GLU A 247 11.48 -0.58 24.76
C GLU A 247 12.00 0.18 25.99
N ASP A 248 12.08 1.52 25.89
CA ASP A 248 12.36 2.40 27.02
C ASP A 248 11.37 2.17 28.17
N PHE A 249 11.92 2.05 29.39
CA PHE A 249 11.12 1.79 30.58
C PHE A 249 10.09 2.89 30.86
N GLY A 250 10.43 4.16 30.61
CA GLY A 250 9.53 5.29 30.79
C GLY A 250 8.38 5.26 29.79
N ASP A 251 8.68 5.04 28.51
CA ASP A 251 7.66 4.86 27.46
C ASP A 251 6.70 3.73 27.81
N LYS A 252 7.21 2.62 28.35
CA LYS A 252 6.38 1.49 28.79
C LYS A 252 5.47 1.85 29.96
N LEU A 253 5.95 2.61 30.94
CA LEU A 253 5.09 3.07 32.04
C LEU A 253 3.95 3.97 31.53
N LEU A 254 4.23 4.84 30.56
CA LEU A 254 3.20 5.68 29.93
C LEU A 254 2.17 4.84 29.16
N SER A 255 2.59 3.80 28.44
CA SER A 255 1.65 2.91 27.75
C SER A 255 0.78 2.12 28.73
N LEU A 256 1.34 1.73 29.89
CA LEU A 256 0.56 1.09 30.96
C LEU A 256 -0.51 2.02 31.55
N LEU A 257 -0.30 3.34 31.63
CA LEU A 257 -1.37 4.24 32.07
C LEU A 257 -2.61 4.14 31.18
N SER A 258 -2.44 3.92 29.87
CA SER A 258 -3.55 3.69 28.94
C SER A 258 -4.25 2.35 29.21
N VAL A 259 -3.49 1.29 29.53
CA VAL A 259 -4.06 0.00 29.97
C VAL A 259 -4.92 0.18 31.21
N PHE A 260 -4.39 0.86 32.23
CA PHE A 260 -5.10 1.07 33.48
C PHE A 260 -6.31 2.00 33.32
N ASP A 261 -6.23 3.01 32.45
CA ASP A 261 -7.37 3.87 32.11
C ASP A 261 -8.53 3.07 31.52
N ILE A 262 -8.26 2.15 30.58
CA ILE A 262 -9.28 1.25 30.03
C ILE A 262 -9.84 0.33 31.14
N ILE A 263 -8.99 -0.22 32.00
CA ILE A 263 -9.39 -1.14 33.07
C ILE A 263 -10.28 -0.47 34.12
N THR A 264 -9.99 0.80 34.47
CA THR A 264 -10.76 1.55 35.47
C THR A 264 -11.98 2.26 34.87
N GLY A 265 -12.01 2.46 33.55
CA GLY A 265 -13.02 3.25 32.86
C GLY A 265 -12.78 4.76 33.00
N GLY A 266 -11.51 5.16 33.03
CA GLY A 266 -11.06 6.51 33.37
C GLY A 266 -10.13 6.50 34.58
N LEU A 267 -8.96 7.12 34.45
CA LEU A 267 -7.91 7.14 35.47
C LEU A 267 -7.81 8.53 36.13
N SER A 268 -8.01 8.59 37.45
CA SER A 268 -7.85 9.83 38.22
C SER A 268 -6.37 10.15 38.50
N GLU A 269 -6.07 11.43 38.78
CA GLU A 269 -4.70 11.84 39.14
C GLU A 269 -4.17 11.13 40.41
N ALA A 270 -5.05 10.86 41.38
CA ALA A 270 -4.70 10.08 42.56
C ALA A 270 -4.36 8.63 42.21
N GLN A 271 -5.08 8.00 41.27
CA GLN A 271 -4.77 6.66 40.78
C GLN A 271 -3.46 6.63 39.99
N LYS A 272 -3.20 7.66 39.15
CA LYS A 272 -1.90 7.83 38.48
C LYS A 272 -0.76 7.91 39.50
N GLY A 273 -0.95 8.65 40.60
CA GLY A 273 0.01 8.71 41.70
C GLY A 273 0.30 7.35 42.35
N VAL A 274 -0.74 6.52 42.56
CA VAL A 274 -0.55 5.14 43.06
C VAL A 274 0.21 4.28 42.04
N LEU A 275 -0.14 4.34 40.75
CA LEU A 275 0.53 3.54 39.71
C LEU A 275 1.99 3.94 39.51
N ASN A 276 2.32 5.23 39.63
CA ASN A 276 3.69 5.73 39.58
C ASN A 276 4.56 5.19 40.73
N ASP A 277 3.94 4.78 41.84
CA ASP A 277 4.61 4.11 42.97
C ASP A 277 4.69 2.58 42.76
N VAL A 278 3.59 1.98 42.34
CA VAL A 278 3.41 0.52 42.28
C VAL A 278 4.13 -0.10 41.09
N LEU A 279 4.01 0.46 39.89
CA LEU A 279 4.54 -0.15 38.67
C LEU A 279 6.08 -0.28 38.71
N PRO A 280 6.86 0.77 39.05
CA PRO A 280 8.31 0.63 39.13
C PRO A 280 8.76 -0.40 40.16
N ARG A 281 8.05 -0.55 41.28
CA ARG A 281 8.35 -1.57 42.30
C ARG A 281 8.04 -2.98 41.84
N ALA A 282 6.94 -3.17 41.11
CA ALA A 282 6.61 -4.46 40.51
C ALA A 282 7.70 -4.92 39.53
N TYR A 283 8.20 -4.02 38.68
CA TYR A 283 9.36 -4.30 37.82
C TYR A 283 10.65 -4.54 38.61
N ALA A 284 10.92 -3.75 39.66
CA ALA A 284 12.12 -3.92 40.47
C ALA A 284 12.17 -5.30 41.18
N LYS A 285 11.01 -5.85 41.58
CA LYS A 285 10.89 -7.23 42.10
C LYS A 285 11.23 -8.30 41.06
N LYS A 286 11.15 -7.98 39.78
CA LYS A 286 11.62 -8.80 38.64
C LYS A 286 13.05 -8.47 38.20
N GLU A 287 13.76 -7.68 39.01
CA GLU A 287 15.10 -7.18 38.71
C GLU A 287 15.18 -6.38 37.40
N ILE A 288 14.09 -5.72 37.02
CA ILE A 288 14.02 -4.79 35.90
C ILE A 288 14.06 -3.38 36.48
N ARG A 289 15.03 -2.57 36.04
CA ARG A 289 15.25 -1.21 36.57
C ARG A 289 15.30 -0.18 35.44
N GLN A 290 14.83 1.03 35.75
CA GLN A 290 14.80 2.13 34.78
C GLN A 290 16.20 2.59 34.37
N ASP A 291 17.19 2.51 35.26
CA ASP A 291 18.58 2.91 35.05
C ASP A 291 19.46 1.81 34.44
N ASP A 292 18.92 0.61 34.20
CA ASP A 292 19.64 -0.52 33.64
C ASP A 292 18.92 -1.09 32.40
N ALA A 293 19.28 -0.56 31.22
CA ALA A 293 18.73 -1.01 29.95
C ALA A 293 19.00 -2.49 29.62
N SER A 294 20.05 -3.09 30.21
CA SER A 294 20.34 -4.52 30.01
C SER A 294 19.31 -5.43 30.69
N SER A 295 18.62 -4.91 31.72
CA SER A 295 17.56 -5.62 32.43
C SER A 295 16.23 -5.69 31.66
N TRP A 296 16.02 -4.84 30.64
CA TRP A 296 14.73 -4.69 29.96
C TRP A 296 14.32 -5.87 29.07
N GLY A 297 15.20 -6.85 28.88
CA GLY A 297 14.90 -8.13 28.25
C GLY A 297 14.48 -9.24 29.21
N LYS A 298 14.48 -9.00 30.53
CA LYS A 298 14.07 -10.00 31.53
C LYS A 298 12.56 -10.21 31.53
N GLU A 299 12.13 -11.30 32.17
CA GLU A 299 10.72 -11.64 32.30
C GLU A 299 9.96 -10.56 33.11
N PRO A 300 8.95 -9.90 32.51
CA PRO A 300 8.21 -8.80 33.14
C PRO A 300 7.25 -9.28 34.23
N PRO A 301 6.71 -8.36 35.06
CA PRO A 301 5.70 -8.72 36.04
C PRO A 301 4.38 -9.12 35.37
N THR A 302 3.51 -9.83 36.09
CA THR A 302 2.14 -10.13 35.65
C THR A 302 1.09 -9.34 36.46
N PHE A 303 -0.20 -9.45 36.10
CA PHE A 303 -1.28 -8.81 36.86
C PHE A 303 -1.30 -9.26 38.33
N GLY A 304 -1.04 -10.55 38.61
CA GLY A 304 -0.94 -11.11 39.95
C GLY A 304 0.13 -10.44 40.81
N GLU A 305 1.26 -10.10 40.20
CA GLU A 305 2.39 -9.48 40.89
C GLU A 305 2.17 -7.99 41.11
N VAL A 306 1.57 -7.30 40.13
CA VAL A 306 1.13 -5.91 40.31
C VAL A 306 0.04 -5.82 41.38
N PHE A 307 -0.91 -6.75 41.41
CA PHE A 307 -1.91 -6.83 42.48
C PHE A 307 -1.28 -7.00 43.87
N ALA A 308 -0.26 -7.86 43.98
CA ALA A 308 0.49 -8.04 45.22
C ALA A 308 1.19 -6.74 45.66
N GLU A 309 1.73 -5.97 44.71
CA GLU A 309 2.36 -4.67 44.99
C GLU A 309 1.34 -3.59 45.39
N ILE A 310 0.15 -3.56 44.78
CA ILE A 310 -0.95 -2.67 45.22
C ILE A 310 -1.36 -2.99 46.66
N ARG A 311 -1.43 -4.28 47.02
CA ARG A 311 -1.72 -4.71 48.39
C ARG A 311 -0.62 -4.28 49.36
N ASP A 312 0.65 -4.40 48.96
CA ASP A 312 1.77 -3.92 49.77
C ASP A 312 1.74 -2.38 49.94
N PHE A 313 1.37 -1.64 48.90
CA PHE A 313 1.13 -0.20 48.97
C PHE A 313 0.05 0.14 50.01
N LEU A 314 -1.11 -0.52 49.96
CA LEU A 314 -2.19 -0.32 50.93
C LEU A 314 -1.74 -0.58 52.37
N ARG A 315 -0.94 -1.62 52.61
CA ARG A 315 -0.39 -1.94 53.94
C ARG A 315 0.59 -0.88 54.45
N ARG A 316 1.36 -0.25 53.56
CA ARG A 316 2.28 0.86 53.91
C ARG A 316 1.51 2.12 54.29
N TYR A 317 0.42 2.41 53.58
CA TYR A 317 -0.37 3.63 53.77
C TYR A 317 -1.47 3.50 54.84
N SER A 318 -1.87 2.29 55.22
CA SER A 318 -2.82 2.08 56.33
C SER A 318 -2.27 2.54 57.70
N LYS A 319 -0.96 2.77 57.81
CA LYS A 319 -0.26 3.20 59.03
C LYS A 319 -0.05 4.72 59.14
N LYS A 320 -0.42 5.52 58.13
CA LYS A 320 -0.21 6.99 58.12
C LYS A 320 -1.55 7.74 58.21
N SER A 321 -1.73 8.54 59.27
CA SER A 321 -3.01 9.18 59.64
C SER A 321 -3.21 10.60 59.06
N SER A 322 -2.84 10.86 57.80
CA SER A 322 -3.05 12.17 57.16
C SER A 322 -4.14 12.13 56.07
N GLN A 323 -4.86 13.25 55.88
CA GLN A 323 -5.96 13.39 54.91
C GLN A 323 -5.56 12.94 53.48
N GLY A 324 -4.39 13.38 53.00
CA GLY A 324 -3.88 12.98 51.67
C GLY A 324 -3.51 11.48 51.56
N SER A 325 -3.26 10.80 52.69
CA SER A 325 -3.05 9.34 52.70
C SER A 325 -4.36 8.57 52.51
N GLN A 326 -5.51 9.18 52.81
CA GLN A 326 -6.82 8.53 52.71
C GLN A 326 -7.32 8.47 51.26
N ASP A 327 -7.07 9.51 50.45
CA ASP A 327 -7.47 9.53 49.04
C ASP A 327 -6.62 8.59 48.17
N LEU A 328 -5.31 8.52 48.43
CA LEU A 328 -4.43 7.53 47.80
C LEU A 328 -4.81 6.10 48.18
N ARG A 329 -5.22 5.88 49.44
CA ARG A 329 -5.71 4.58 49.89
C ARG A 329 -6.98 4.16 49.14
N ARG A 330 -8.00 5.02 49.07
CA ARG A 330 -9.22 4.75 48.30
C ARG A 330 -8.91 4.48 46.82
N SER A 331 -8.00 5.26 46.24
CA SER A 331 -7.57 5.09 44.85
C SER A 331 -6.88 3.73 44.63
N ALA A 332 -6.02 3.31 45.56
CA ALA A 332 -5.40 1.99 45.53
C ALA A 332 -6.40 0.85 45.76
N GLU A 333 -7.43 1.03 46.59
CA GLU A 333 -8.53 0.05 46.76
C GLU A 333 -9.32 -0.12 45.45
N VAL A 334 -9.62 0.97 44.74
CA VAL A 334 -10.27 0.91 43.41
C VAL A 334 -9.39 0.16 42.40
N LEU A 335 -8.10 0.51 42.32
CA LEU A 335 -7.15 -0.19 41.45
C LEU A 335 -7.06 -1.67 41.80
N MET A 336 -6.97 -2.01 43.09
CA MET A 336 -6.93 -3.40 43.56
C MET A 336 -8.18 -4.17 43.12
N ASN A 337 -9.39 -3.60 43.27
CA ASN A 337 -10.63 -4.24 42.84
C ASN A 337 -10.67 -4.49 41.32
N ARG A 338 -10.20 -3.51 40.53
CA ARG A 338 -10.18 -3.61 39.06
C ARG A 338 -9.11 -4.60 38.56
N VAL A 339 -7.89 -4.51 39.10
CA VAL A 339 -6.80 -5.44 38.79
C VAL A 339 -7.12 -6.86 39.26
N GLY A 340 -7.83 -7.00 40.39
CA GLY A 340 -8.28 -8.29 40.92
C GLY A 340 -9.17 -9.08 39.95
N MET A 341 -9.81 -8.42 38.98
CA MET A 341 -10.53 -9.11 37.91
C MET A 341 -9.59 -9.89 36.98
N TYR A 342 -8.33 -9.48 36.87
CA TYR A 342 -7.29 -10.06 36.04
C TYR A 342 -6.38 -11.03 36.79
N THR A 343 -6.59 -11.27 38.09
CA THR A 343 -5.82 -12.23 38.90
C THR A 343 -6.72 -13.38 39.32
N LYS A 344 -6.19 -14.56 39.67
CA LYS A 344 -7.06 -15.67 40.14
C LYS A 344 -7.70 -15.32 41.50
N PRO A 345 -9.02 -15.53 41.69
CA PRO A 345 -9.99 -16.24 40.83
C PRO A 345 -10.83 -15.33 39.89
N GLY A 346 -10.41 -14.09 39.65
CA GLY A 346 -11.06 -13.12 38.77
C GLY A 346 -11.32 -13.62 37.35
N PHE A 347 -12.34 -13.01 36.73
CA PHE A 347 -12.94 -13.44 35.46
C PHE A 347 -12.00 -13.33 34.25
N PHE A 348 -11.02 -12.43 34.30
CA PHE A 348 -10.00 -12.19 33.26
C PHE A 348 -8.62 -12.75 33.62
N SER A 349 -8.53 -13.63 34.62
CA SER A 349 -7.28 -14.24 35.08
C SER A 349 -6.49 -15.03 34.03
N PHE A 350 -7.08 -15.32 32.87
CA PHE A 350 -6.38 -15.94 31.75
C PHE A 350 -5.32 -15.01 31.11
N LEU A 351 -5.40 -13.70 31.35
CA LEU A 351 -4.40 -12.70 30.93
C LEU A 351 -3.22 -12.56 31.92
N ASP A 352 -3.29 -13.21 33.09
CA ASP A 352 -2.22 -13.23 34.09
C ASP A 352 -1.11 -14.23 33.73
N LYS A 353 -0.49 -14.04 32.57
CA LYS A 353 0.53 -14.94 32.01
C LYS A 353 1.58 -14.16 31.24
N GLN A 354 2.74 -14.78 31.05
CA GLN A 354 3.79 -14.23 30.21
C GLN A 354 3.43 -14.29 28.71
N SER A 355 4.01 -13.36 27.95
CA SER A 355 3.87 -13.31 26.50
C SER A 355 4.40 -14.60 25.86
N LYS A 356 3.62 -15.22 24.96
CA LYS A 356 4.07 -16.37 24.16
C LYS A 356 3.59 -16.22 22.74
N LEU A 357 4.37 -15.53 21.92
CA LEU A 357 4.05 -15.23 20.52
C LEU A 357 5.27 -15.40 19.62
N ASN A 358 5.04 -15.90 18.41
CA ASN A 358 6.04 -15.91 17.35
C ASN A 358 5.70 -14.81 16.33
N MET A 359 6.59 -13.86 16.11
CA MET A 359 6.38 -12.72 15.19
C MET A 359 7.11 -12.91 13.85
N GLY A 360 7.50 -14.14 13.51
CA GLY A 360 8.37 -14.42 12.36
C GLY A 360 7.69 -14.48 10.99
N LYS A 361 6.35 -14.47 10.91
CA LYS A 361 5.63 -14.54 9.62
C LYS A 361 5.42 -13.17 9.01
N ARG A 362 5.33 -13.14 7.67
CA ARG A 362 5.06 -11.92 6.91
C ARG A 362 3.66 -11.36 7.15
N MET A 363 2.70 -12.23 7.43
CA MET A 363 1.32 -11.85 7.75
C MET A 363 0.94 -12.44 9.10
N MET A 364 0.52 -11.59 10.03
CA MET A 364 0.07 -11.94 11.37
C MET A 364 -1.35 -11.43 11.57
N ASN A 365 -2.27 -12.31 11.94
CA ASN A 365 -3.64 -11.93 12.32
C ASN A 365 -3.82 -12.16 13.83
N PHE A 366 -4.30 -11.15 14.55
CA PHE A 366 -4.61 -11.22 15.97
C PHE A 366 -6.12 -11.31 16.15
N ASP A 367 -6.61 -12.54 16.29
CA ASP A 367 -8.02 -12.87 16.38
C ASP A 367 -8.50 -12.76 17.84
N LEU A 368 -9.43 -11.83 18.08
CA LEU A 368 -10.05 -11.57 19.39
C LEU A 368 -11.53 -12.02 19.43
N SER A 369 -12.01 -12.75 18.43
CA SER A 369 -13.43 -13.14 18.32
C SER A 369 -13.94 -13.92 19.53
N ALA A 370 -13.09 -14.79 20.08
CA ALA A 370 -13.37 -15.63 21.25
C ALA A 370 -13.25 -14.89 22.60
N LEU A 371 -12.88 -13.61 22.63
CA LEU A 371 -12.79 -12.83 23.86
C LEU A 371 -14.12 -12.17 24.23
N PRO A 372 -14.44 -12.10 25.53
CA PRO A 372 -15.56 -11.29 26.01
C PRO A 372 -15.41 -9.82 25.61
N ALA A 373 -16.50 -9.18 25.18
CA ALA A 373 -16.49 -7.77 24.75
C ALA A 373 -15.86 -6.82 25.78
N ALA A 374 -16.08 -7.07 27.07
CA ALA A 374 -15.55 -6.23 28.16
C ALA A 374 -14.01 -6.17 28.25
N VAL A 375 -13.29 -7.17 27.73
CA VAL A 375 -11.82 -7.21 27.76
C VAL A 375 -11.18 -6.93 26.41
N LYS A 376 -11.95 -6.94 25.31
CA LYS A 376 -11.44 -6.65 23.96
C LYS A 376 -10.66 -5.34 23.91
N PRO A 377 -11.12 -4.20 24.46
CA PRO A 377 -10.35 -2.94 24.38
C PRO A 377 -8.94 -3.03 25.00
N VAL A 378 -8.80 -3.70 26.14
CA VAL A 378 -7.50 -3.90 26.81
C VAL A 378 -6.57 -4.75 25.94
N VAL A 379 -7.08 -5.86 25.39
CA VAL A 379 -6.28 -6.75 24.54
C VAL A 379 -5.96 -6.09 23.20
N MET A 380 -6.90 -5.35 22.61
CA MET A 380 -6.68 -4.54 21.40
C MET A 380 -5.54 -3.53 21.60
N PHE A 381 -5.56 -2.80 22.71
CA PHE A 381 -4.47 -1.89 23.06
C PHE A 381 -3.15 -2.63 23.24
N SER A 382 -3.17 -3.78 23.90
CA SER A 382 -1.97 -4.59 24.15
C SER A 382 -1.35 -5.14 22.86
N VAL A 383 -2.17 -5.56 21.90
CA VAL A 383 -1.73 -5.96 20.55
C VAL A 383 -1.18 -4.75 19.79
N MET A 384 -1.86 -3.60 19.85
CA MET A 384 -1.39 -2.37 19.23
C MET A 384 -0.03 -1.92 19.81
N ASP A 385 0.15 -1.94 21.13
CA ASP A 385 1.43 -1.63 21.82
C ASP A 385 2.54 -2.62 21.43
N LEU A 386 2.22 -3.92 21.30
CA LEU A 386 3.15 -4.91 20.76
C LEU A 386 3.56 -4.62 19.32
N ILE A 387 2.61 -4.34 18.44
CA ILE A 387 2.87 -4.07 17.02
C ILE A 387 3.61 -2.73 16.85
N ALA A 388 3.30 -1.72 17.67
CA ALA A 388 4.00 -0.45 17.66
C ALA A 388 5.50 -0.65 17.92
N ARG A 389 5.86 -1.51 18.88
CA ARG A 389 7.25 -1.90 19.15
C ARG A 389 7.88 -2.68 18.00
N GLU A 390 7.16 -3.65 17.44
CA GLU A 390 7.64 -4.43 16.30
C GLU A 390 7.90 -3.56 15.06
N ILE A 391 7.06 -2.55 14.82
CA ILE A 391 7.23 -1.60 13.73
C ILE A 391 8.53 -0.79 13.89
N LYS A 392 8.87 -0.38 15.12
CA LYS A 392 10.07 0.43 15.42
C LYS A 392 11.39 -0.32 15.18
N ARG A 393 11.39 -1.66 15.05
CA ARG A 393 12.61 -2.49 14.94
C ARG A 393 13.38 -2.29 13.63
N ASP A 394 12.70 -2.01 12.54
CA ASP A 394 13.33 -1.84 11.23
C ASP A 394 12.51 -0.89 10.34
N LYS A 395 13.02 -0.60 9.13
CA LYS A 395 12.37 0.29 8.16
C LYS A 395 11.76 -0.46 6.96
N GLU A 396 11.61 -1.79 7.03
CA GLU A 396 10.89 -2.54 5.99
C GLU A 396 9.46 -2.00 5.85
N PRO A 397 8.86 -2.06 4.65
CA PRO A 397 7.45 -1.72 4.46
C PRO A 397 6.55 -2.58 5.37
N LYS A 398 5.68 -1.92 6.13
CA LYS A 398 4.74 -2.58 7.05
C LYS A 398 3.35 -2.01 6.86
N ILE A 399 2.32 -2.84 6.98
CA ILE A 399 0.94 -2.41 7.08
C ILE A 399 0.38 -2.93 8.39
N PHE A 400 -0.18 -2.06 9.20
CA PHE A 400 -0.96 -2.44 10.36
C PHE A 400 -2.42 -2.06 10.14
N LEU A 401 -3.28 -3.06 9.99
CA LEU A 401 -4.71 -2.90 9.81
C LEU A 401 -5.42 -3.08 11.15
N ILE A 402 -6.17 -2.06 11.56
CA ILE A 402 -6.96 -2.05 12.78
C ILE A 402 -8.43 -2.11 12.37
N ASP A 403 -9.04 -3.29 12.51
CA ASP A 403 -10.47 -3.46 12.29
C ASP A 403 -11.26 -3.10 13.55
N GLU A 404 -12.40 -2.43 13.38
CA GLU A 404 -13.19 -1.81 14.47
C GLU A 404 -12.35 -0.94 15.42
N GLY A 405 -11.46 -0.12 14.87
CA GLY A 405 -10.50 0.69 15.64
C GLY A 405 -11.12 1.75 16.55
N TRP A 406 -12.41 2.04 16.42
CA TRP A 406 -13.14 3.01 17.24
C TRP A 406 -13.12 2.64 18.74
N ALA A 407 -13.01 1.36 19.10
CA ALA A 407 -12.92 0.92 20.48
C ALA A 407 -11.70 1.51 21.22
N LEU A 408 -10.61 1.78 20.51
CA LEU A 408 -9.40 2.40 21.05
C LEU A 408 -9.55 3.92 21.24
N LEU A 409 -10.57 4.54 20.65
CA LEU A 409 -10.77 5.99 20.67
C LEU A 409 -11.63 6.49 21.84
N LYS A 410 -12.26 5.56 22.59
CA LYS A 410 -13.13 5.89 23.73
C LYS A 410 -12.38 6.47 24.92
N SER A 411 -11.14 6.05 25.13
CA SER A 411 -10.27 6.53 26.20
C SER A 411 -9.36 7.64 25.67
N LYS A 412 -9.26 8.76 26.40
CA LYS A 412 -8.42 9.90 26.00
C LYS A 412 -6.95 9.50 25.96
N GLU A 413 -6.48 8.78 26.98
CA GLU A 413 -5.13 8.25 27.11
C GLU A 413 -4.80 7.34 25.92
N THR A 414 -5.72 6.42 25.60
CA THR A 414 -5.55 5.46 24.50
C THR A 414 -5.54 6.15 23.14
N ALA A 415 -6.47 7.09 22.92
CA ALA A 415 -6.58 7.82 21.68
C ALA A 415 -5.35 8.71 21.42
N ASN A 416 -4.78 9.32 22.47
CA ASN A 416 -3.54 10.08 22.39
C ASN A 416 -2.34 9.20 22.06
N TYR A 417 -2.21 8.04 22.72
CA TYR A 417 -1.15 7.08 22.40
C TYR A 417 -1.24 6.63 20.94
N LEU A 418 -2.45 6.26 20.47
CA LEU A 418 -2.68 5.87 19.08
C LEU A 418 -2.30 6.98 18.10
N LEU A 419 -2.68 8.22 18.39
CA LEU A 419 -2.34 9.38 17.56
C LEU A 419 -0.82 9.58 17.45
N ASP A 420 -0.09 9.47 18.56
CA ASP A 420 1.36 9.63 18.56
C ASP A 420 2.08 8.44 17.90
N PHE A 421 1.55 7.23 18.06
CA PHE A 421 2.00 6.06 17.31
C PHE A 421 1.81 6.27 15.79
N ILE A 422 0.66 6.77 15.32
CA ILE A 422 0.43 7.05 13.90
C ILE A 422 1.45 8.08 13.39
N LYS A 423 1.63 9.20 14.09
CA LYS A 423 2.59 10.26 13.71
C LYS A 423 4.03 9.73 13.57
N THR A 424 4.42 8.80 14.44
CA THR A 424 5.80 8.28 14.50
C THR A 424 6.03 7.10 13.56
N SER A 425 5.00 6.27 13.31
CA SER A 425 5.07 5.05 12.50
C SER A 425 5.59 5.28 11.07
N ARG A 426 5.33 6.45 10.48
CA ARG A 426 5.85 6.85 9.17
C ARG A 426 7.37 6.78 9.07
N LYS A 427 8.10 7.10 10.16
CA LYS A 427 9.58 7.08 10.20
C LYS A 427 10.14 5.66 10.03
N PHE A 428 9.31 4.65 10.26
CA PHE A 428 9.64 3.22 10.23
C PHE A 428 9.03 2.48 9.03
N GLY A 429 8.55 3.21 8.02
CA GLY A 429 8.01 2.62 6.79
C GLY A 429 6.64 1.98 6.96
N ALA A 430 5.93 2.25 8.05
CA ALA A 430 4.62 1.66 8.33
C ALA A 430 3.47 2.53 7.81
N SER A 431 2.49 1.85 7.21
CA SER A 431 1.16 2.35 6.88
C SER A 431 0.17 1.83 7.92
N ILE A 432 -0.65 2.72 8.46
CA ILE A 432 -1.68 2.34 9.43
C ILE A 432 -3.04 2.47 8.74
N GLY A 433 -3.77 1.37 8.69
CA GLY A 433 -5.09 1.27 8.10
C GLY A 433 -6.14 1.15 9.19
N PHE A 434 -7.19 1.96 9.15
CA PHE A 434 -8.33 1.85 10.05
C PHE A 434 -9.57 1.44 9.29
N ILE A 435 -10.35 0.54 9.87
CA ILE A 435 -11.67 0.17 9.39
C ILE A 435 -12.68 0.48 10.48
N SER A 436 -13.75 1.18 10.13
CA SER A 436 -14.88 1.43 11.03
C SER A 436 -16.19 1.36 10.26
N GLN A 437 -17.28 1.08 10.98
CA GLN A 437 -18.64 1.17 10.44
C GLN A 437 -19.29 2.52 10.76
N GLU A 438 -18.96 3.07 11.92
CA GLU A 438 -19.57 4.27 12.49
C GLU A 438 -18.56 5.41 12.49
N ILE A 439 -18.87 6.48 11.75
CA ILE A 439 -18.03 7.69 11.73
C ILE A 439 -18.26 8.56 12.96
N GLU A 440 -19.43 8.44 13.59
CA GLU A 440 -19.84 9.27 14.72
C GLU A 440 -18.85 9.12 15.89
N ASP A 441 -18.56 7.87 16.29
CA ASP A 441 -17.56 7.55 17.31
C ASP A 441 -16.16 8.14 17.02
N LEU A 442 -15.76 8.18 15.75
CA LEU A 442 -14.50 8.80 15.33
C LEU A 442 -14.55 10.32 15.47
N MET A 443 -15.70 10.93 15.16
CA MET A 443 -15.90 12.37 15.14
C MET A 443 -16.20 12.96 16.52
N GLU A 444 -16.58 12.15 17.50
CA GLU A 444 -16.76 12.57 18.91
C GLU A 444 -15.44 12.95 19.57
N SER A 445 -14.33 12.29 19.21
CA SER A 445 -13.01 12.55 19.81
C SER A 445 -12.14 13.48 18.96
N GLU A 446 -11.42 14.40 19.62
CA GLU A 446 -10.43 15.28 18.96
C GLU A 446 -9.32 14.47 18.28
N SER A 447 -8.87 13.40 18.95
CA SER A 447 -7.88 12.47 18.42
C SER A 447 -8.41 11.72 17.20
N GLY A 448 -9.67 11.29 17.19
CA GLY A 448 -10.29 10.63 16.04
C GLY A 448 -10.39 11.55 14.81
N ARG A 449 -10.78 12.82 15.00
CA ARG A 449 -10.73 13.83 13.93
C ARG A 449 -9.31 14.02 13.41
N SER A 450 -8.32 14.03 14.29
CA SER A 450 -6.91 14.16 13.92
C SER A 450 -6.42 12.96 13.10
N ILE A 451 -6.80 11.73 13.49
CA ILE A 451 -6.50 10.50 12.74
C ILE A 451 -7.11 10.58 11.33
N LEU A 452 -8.36 11.02 11.22
CA LEU A 452 -9.02 11.16 9.93
C LEU A 452 -8.30 12.18 9.02
N ASN A 453 -7.85 13.29 9.57
CA ASN A 453 -7.08 14.30 8.83
C ASN A 453 -5.68 13.79 8.44
N MET A 454 -5.09 12.90 9.25
CA MET A 454 -3.79 12.28 8.99
C MET A 454 -3.83 11.10 8.01
N THR A 455 -5.01 10.70 7.53
CA THR A 455 -5.16 9.67 6.48
C THR A 455 -5.30 10.33 5.11
N SER A 456 -4.27 10.25 4.28
CA SER A 456 -4.28 10.80 2.91
C SER A 456 -5.26 10.06 2.02
N THR A 457 -5.46 8.78 2.30
CA THR A 457 -6.31 7.87 1.52
C THR A 457 -7.56 7.52 2.31
N LYS A 458 -8.73 7.80 1.76
CA LYS A 458 -10.02 7.42 2.36
C LYS A 458 -10.82 6.61 1.37
N ILE A 459 -11.30 5.45 1.81
CA ILE A 459 -12.10 4.51 1.04
C ILE A 459 -13.49 4.51 1.67
N LEU A 460 -14.40 5.26 1.04
CA LEU A 460 -15.78 5.38 1.50
C LEU A 460 -16.64 4.37 0.72
N MET A 461 -17.06 3.30 1.38
CA MET A 461 -18.05 2.35 0.86
C MET A 461 -19.47 2.91 1.08
N LYS A 462 -20.48 2.15 0.67
CA LYS A 462 -21.90 2.50 0.85
C LYS A 462 -22.22 3.00 2.27
N GLN A 463 -23.01 4.07 2.36
CA GLN A 463 -23.43 4.72 3.60
C GLN A 463 -24.96 4.68 3.78
N ASN A 464 -25.43 4.92 5.01
CA ASN A 464 -26.84 5.12 5.34
C ASN A 464 -27.17 6.63 5.39
N SER A 465 -28.47 6.95 5.43
CA SER A 465 -28.95 8.34 5.49
C SER A 465 -28.65 9.05 6.81
N SER A 466 -28.43 8.32 7.91
CA SER A 466 -28.09 8.95 9.21
C SER A 466 -26.68 9.53 9.21
N ASN A 467 -25.72 8.83 8.61
CA ASN A 467 -24.30 9.19 8.73
C ASN A 467 -23.82 10.04 7.53
N ILE A 468 -24.56 10.03 6.41
CA ILE A 468 -24.09 10.63 5.16
C ILE A 468 -23.83 12.13 5.28
N ASP A 469 -24.63 12.88 6.03
CA ASP A 469 -24.46 14.34 6.14
C ASP A 469 -23.23 14.70 6.99
N LEU A 470 -22.88 13.85 7.95
CA LEU A 470 -21.64 13.98 8.71
C LEU A 470 -20.43 13.66 7.81
N ILE A 471 -20.50 12.61 7.00
CA ILE A 471 -19.44 12.26 6.04
C ILE A 471 -19.28 13.34 4.98
N HIS A 472 -20.38 13.81 4.40
CA HIS A 472 -20.40 14.84 3.37
C HIS A 472 -19.66 16.11 3.82
N ARG A 473 -19.96 16.59 5.03
CA ARG A 473 -19.30 17.78 5.61
C ARG A 473 -17.82 17.55 5.92
N ASN A 474 -17.48 16.43 6.58
CA ASN A 474 -16.10 16.21 7.05
C ASN A 474 -15.14 15.76 5.93
N MET A 475 -15.64 15.06 4.91
CA MET A 475 -14.83 14.60 3.78
C MET A 475 -14.90 15.55 2.58
N ARG A 476 -15.61 16.68 2.69
CA ARG A 476 -15.81 17.69 1.64
C ARG A 476 -16.34 17.08 0.33
N LEU A 477 -17.37 16.24 0.46
CA LEU A 477 -18.01 15.62 -0.69
C LEU A 477 -18.86 16.64 -1.45
N ASN A 478 -19.03 16.47 -2.75
CA ASN A 478 -20.10 17.15 -3.49
C ASN A 478 -21.43 16.39 -3.39
N GLU A 479 -22.53 16.99 -3.84
CA GLU A 479 -23.86 16.35 -3.80
C GLU A 479 -23.93 15.06 -4.62
N HIS A 480 -23.25 14.98 -5.76
CA HIS A 480 -23.24 13.76 -6.58
C HIS A 480 -22.49 12.60 -5.92
N GLU A 481 -21.41 12.88 -5.19
CA GLU A 481 -20.65 11.91 -4.41
C GLU A 481 -21.44 11.42 -3.21
N ARG A 482 -22.10 12.35 -2.50
CA ARG A 482 -23.02 12.07 -1.40
C ARG A 482 -24.13 11.11 -1.85
N ASP A 483 -24.80 11.46 -2.93
CA ASP A 483 -25.86 10.66 -3.55
C ASP A 483 -25.39 9.29 -4.03
N PHE A 484 -24.17 9.23 -4.57
CA PHE A 484 -23.56 7.98 -5.02
C PHE A 484 -23.32 7.04 -3.84
N LEU A 485 -22.77 7.52 -2.72
CA LEU A 485 -22.52 6.70 -1.53
C LEU A 485 -23.80 6.14 -0.88
N LEU A 486 -24.94 6.81 -1.04
CA LEU A 486 -26.24 6.29 -0.60
C LEU A 486 -26.76 5.16 -1.50
N ARG A 487 -26.51 5.25 -2.82
CA ARG A 487 -27.13 4.39 -3.83
C ARG A 487 -26.23 3.27 -4.36
N CYS A 488 -24.92 3.36 -4.17
CA CYS A 488 -23.97 2.42 -4.76
C CYS A 488 -24.22 0.96 -4.31
N LYS A 489 -23.73 0.03 -5.13
CA LYS A 489 -23.85 -1.42 -4.88
C LYS A 489 -22.77 -1.88 -3.90
N LYS A 490 -22.95 -3.07 -3.30
CA LYS A 490 -21.92 -3.73 -2.50
C LYS A 490 -20.62 -3.84 -3.31
N GLY A 491 -19.47 -3.49 -2.72
CA GLY A 491 -18.16 -3.51 -3.37
C GLY A 491 -17.83 -2.25 -4.19
N HIS A 492 -18.77 -1.30 -4.30
CA HIS A 492 -18.55 0.02 -4.90
C HIS A 492 -18.36 1.07 -3.80
N GLY A 493 -17.62 2.12 -4.13
CA GLY A 493 -17.32 3.19 -3.18
C GLY A 493 -16.65 4.40 -3.83
N LEU A 494 -16.32 5.38 -3.01
CA LEU A 494 -15.57 6.57 -3.37
C LEU A 494 -14.18 6.49 -2.75
N LEU A 495 -13.14 6.59 -3.57
CA LEU A 495 -11.75 6.69 -3.15
C LEU A 495 -11.35 8.15 -3.17
N ILE A 496 -10.95 8.68 -2.02
CA ILE A 496 -10.42 10.03 -1.88
C ILE A 496 -8.92 9.93 -1.64
N THR A 497 -8.16 10.64 -2.45
CA THR A 497 -6.70 10.79 -2.33
C THR A 497 -6.33 12.26 -2.46
N GLU A 498 -5.06 12.59 -2.21
CA GLU A 498 -4.50 13.93 -2.49
C GLU A 498 -4.64 14.35 -3.97
N ARG A 499 -4.78 13.39 -4.89
CA ARG A 499 -4.92 13.66 -6.33
C ARG A 499 -6.36 13.92 -6.77
N GLY A 500 -7.35 13.58 -5.94
CA GLY A 500 -8.76 13.72 -6.27
C GLY A 500 -9.64 12.58 -5.76
N HIS A 501 -10.90 12.63 -6.16
CA HIS A 501 -11.96 11.69 -5.79
C HIS A 501 -12.29 10.78 -6.99
N TYR A 502 -12.40 9.48 -6.74
CA TYR A 502 -12.65 8.47 -7.77
C TYR A 502 -13.77 7.54 -7.32
N LYS A 503 -14.85 7.45 -8.11
CA LYS A 503 -15.84 6.39 -7.93
C LYS A 503 -15.21 5.08 -8.38
N PHE A 504 -15.29 4.05 -7.56
CA PHE A 504 -14.64 2.79 -7.84
C PHE A 504 -15.53 1.59 -7.54
N PHE A 505 -15.14 0.46 -8.11
CA PHE A 505 -15.58 -0.85 -7.68
C PHE A 505 -14.40 -1.80 -7.53
N THR A 506 -14.48 -2.67 -6.53
CA THR A 506 -13.48 -3.73 -6.30
C THR A 506 -13.79 -4.92 -7.19
N PHE A 507 -12.81 -5.33 -7.99
CA PHE A 507 -12.92 -6.47 -8.88
C PHE A 507 -11.75 -7.40 -8.67
N ALA A 508 -12.02 -8.58 -8.13
CA ALA A 508 -11.01 -9.61 -7.92
C ALA A 508 -11.17 -10.70 -8.98
N SER A 509 -10.05 -11.30 -9.41
CA SER A 509 -10.09 -12.51 -10.23
C SER A 509 -10.83 -13.63 -9.48
N PRO A 510 -11.44 -14.62 -10.16
CA PRO A 510 -12.17 -15.70 -9.49
C PRO A 510 -11.34 -16.42 -8.40
N LYS A 511 -10.05 -16.61 -8.66
CA LYS A 511 -9.12 -17.20 -7.68
C LYS A 511 -8.95 -16.32 -6.45
N MET A 512 -8.77 -15.02 -6.63
CA MET A 512 -8.59 -14.06 -5.54
C MET A 512 -9.89 -13.83 -4.77
N HIS A 513 -11.01 -13.72 -5.47
CA HIS A 513 -12.34 -13.68 -4.88
C HIS A 513 -12.58 -14.88 -3.95
N GLY A 514 -12.11 -16.07 -4.36
CA GLY A 514 -12.14 -17.29 -3.55
C GLY A 514 -11.39 -17.19 -2.22
N PHE A 515 -10.38 -16.34 -2.10
CA PHE A 515 -9.64 -16.11 -0.85
C PHE A 515 -10.22 -14.96 0.00
N ILE A 516 -10.95 -14.04 -0.63
CA ILE A 516 -11.42 -12.81 0.01
C ILE A 516 -12.85 -12.93 0.54
N THR A 517 -13.74 -13.59 -0.23
CA THR A 517 -15.18 -13.58 0.04
C THR A 517 -15.52 -14.12 1.43
N THR A 518 -16.36 -13.38 2.15
CA THR A 518 -16.92 -13.76 3.45
C THR A 518 -18.41 -14.07 3.36
N ASP A 519 -18.98 -14.16 2.15
CA ASP A 519 -20.42 -14.39 2.00
C ASP A 519 -20.80 -15.80 2.45
N PRO A 520 -21.62 -15.96 3.52
CA PRO A 520 -21.99 -17.27 4.03
C PRO A 520 -22.65 -18.16 2.98
N LYS A 521 -23.36 -17.59 1.99
CA LYS A 521 -24.00 -18.36 0.91
C LYS A 521 -23.00 -18.93 -0.08
N GLU A 522 -21.92 -18.20 -0.35
CA GLU A 522 -20.82 -18.65 -1.23
C GLU A 522 -19.84 -19.57 -0.52
N ILE A 523 -19.77 -19.47 0.82
CA ILE A 523 -18.95 -20.33 1.69
C ILE A 523 -19.64 -21.67 1.97
N SER A 524 -20.98 -21.67 2.11
CA SER A 524 -21.78 -22.88 2.39
C SER A 524 -22.02 -23.79 1.19
N ASP A 525 -21.51 -23.46 0.00
CA ASP A 525 -21.55 -24.34 -1.17
C ASP A 525 -20.93 -25.72 -0.83
N PRO A 526 -21.70 -26.82 -0.92
CA PRO A 526 -21.25 -28.18 -0.58
C PRO A 526 -19.95 -28.58 -1.29
N LYS A 527 -19.76 -28.15 -2.54
CA LYS A 527 -18.53 -28.44 -3.31
C LYS A 527 -17.30 -27.75 -2.72
N ARG A 528 -17.51 -26.57 -2.13
CA ARG A 528 -16.46 -25.79 -1.48
C ARG A 528 -16.19 -26.30 -0.07
N ARG A 529 -17.22 -26.75 0.67
CA ARG A 529 -17.08 -27.47 1.95
C ARG A 529 -16.29 -28.76 1.78
N GLU A 530 -16.59 -29.59 0.78
CA GLU A 530 -15.78 -30.78 0.48
C GLU A 530 -14.34 -30.40 0.11
N ALA A 531 -14.14 -29.37 -0.72
CA ALA A 531 -12.81 -28.91 -1.08
C ALA A 531 -12.04 -28.33 0.12
N MET A 532 -12.73 -27.65 1.04
CA MET A 532 -12.18 -27.03 2.25
C MET A 532 -11.90 -28.07 3.32
N GLU A 533 -12.78 -29.05 3.57
CA GLU A 533 -12.53 -30.18 4.46
C GLU A 533 -11.41 -31.07 3.93
N LYS A 534 -11.35 -31.30 2.61
CA LYS A 534 -10.27 -32.05 1.98
C LYS A 534 -8.94 -31.29 2.07
N LYS A 535 -8.95 -29.96 1.93
CA LYS A 535 -7.80 -29.08 2.16
C LYS A 535 -7.42 -28.94 3.63
N LEU A 536 -8.37 -28.92 4.56
CA LEU A 536 -8.13 -28.82 6.00
C LEU A 536 -7.51 -30.12 6.48
N LYS A 537 -8.03 -31.27 6.03
CA LYS A 537 -7.39 -32.58 6.23
C LYS A 537 -5.99 -32.61 5.60
N GLN A 538 -5.82 -32.11 4.37
CA GLN A 538 -4.50 -31.99 3.75
C GLN A 538 -3.55 -31.04 4.50
N ASN A 539 -4.06 -29.95 5.06
CA ASN A 539 -3.30 -28.97 5.80
C ASN A 539 -2.95 -29.47 7.19
N GLU A 540 -3.85 -30.19 7.88
CA GLU A 540 -3.58 -30.88 9.15
C GLU A 540 -2.59 -32.02 8.94
N GLU A 541 -2.70 -32.76 7.84
CA GLU A 541 -1.75 -33.80 7.44
C GLU A 541 -0.40 -33.17 7.08
N MET A 542 -0.36 -32.06 6.34
CA MET A 542 0.84 -31.26 6.11
C MET A 542 1.40 -30.64 7.40
N ARG A 543 0.56 -30.25 8.37
CA ARG A 543 0.99 -29.70 9.66
C ARG A 543 1.61 -30.78 10.52
N ARG A 544 1.01 -31.97 10.57
CA ARG A 544 1.58 -33.16 11.21
C ARG A 544 2.88 -33.58 10.52
N LEU A 545 2.93 -33.56 9.19
CA LEU A 545 4.14 -33.82 8.42
C LEU A 545 5.20 -32.73 8.64
N ALA A 546 4.82 -31.47 8.83
CA ALA A 546 5.72 -30.35 9.12
C ALA A 546 6.20 -30.32 10.58
N GLU A 547 5.40 -30.77 11.53
CA GLU A 547 5.78 -30.98 12.94
C GLU A 547 6.68 -32.21 13.08
N THR A 548 6.39 -33.28 12.34
CA THR A 548 7.25 -34.46 12.23
C THR A 548 8.55 -34.11 11.50
N ALA A 549 8.49 -33.36 10.41
CA ALA A 549 9.65 -32.85 9.69
C ALA A 549 10.43 -31.80 10.49
N SER A 550 9.79 -31.00 11.36
CA SER A 550 10.49 -30.12 12.31
C SER A 550 11.20 -30.90 13.40
N ARG A 551 10.61 -31.99 13.91
CA ARG A 551 11.29 -32.90 14.85
C ARG A 551 12.46 -33.63 14.19
N VAL A 552 12.32 -34.05 12.93
CA VAL A 552 13.40 -34.68 12.15
C VAL A 552 14.47 -33.67 11.72
N ALA A 553 14.09 -32.43 11.36
CA ALA A 553 15.01 -31.36 10.99
C ALA A 553 15.76 -30.74 12.17
N ALA A 554 15.29 -30.95 13.40
CA ALA A 554 16.04 -30.62 14.60
C ALA A 554 17.26 -31.57 14.78
N GLU A 555 17.29 -32.72 14.11
CA GLU A 555 18.38 -33.71 14.20
C GLU A 555 19.35 -33.70 13.00
N GLU A 556 19.07 -33.02 11.88
CA GLU A 556 20.04 -32.86 10.78
C GLU A 556 20.07 -31.43 10.20
N LYS A 557 21.19 -30.72 10.38
CA LYS A 557 21.43 -29.40 9.75
C LYS A 557 21.61 -29.55 8.23
N ASP A 558 20.81 -28.83 7.42
CA ASP A 558 21.02 -28.67 5.96
C ASP A 558 22.33 -27.89 5.70
N PRO A 559 23.37 -28.51 5.10
CA PRO A 559 24.68 -27.89 4.89
C PRO A 559 24.67 -26.69 3.93
N LEU A 560 23.65 -26.53 3.08
CA LEU A 560 23.58 -25.41 2.12
C LEU A 560 23.05 -24.11 2.74
N ARG A 561 22.36 -24.16 3.89
CA ARG A 561 21.81 -22.95 4.56
C ARG A 561 22.90 -21.97 4.98
N GLU A 562 24.11 -22.45 5.26
CA GLU A 562 25.25 -21.64 5.71
C GLU A 562 25.92 -20.85 4.58
N LEU A 563 25.65 -21.17 3.31
CA LEU A 563 26.34 -20.60 2.15
C LEU A 563 25.73 -19.27 1.63
N GLY A 564 24.63 -18.81 2.22
CA GLY A 564 23.94 -17.59 1.82
C GLY A 564 23.07 -17.77 0.56
N ILE A 565 21.87 -17.21 0.57
CA ILE A 565 20.76 -17.61 -0.34
C ILE A 565 20.98 -17.16 -1.82
N ASN A 566 21.92 -16.25 -2.10
CA ASN A 566 22.07 -15.61 -3.42
C ASN A 566 23.49 -15.67 -4.04
N GLU A 567 24.46 -16.36 -3.43
CA GLU A 567 25.82 -16.42 -3.97
C GLU A 567 25.89 -17.31 -5.23
N ARG A 568 26.64 -16.87 -6.26
CA ARG A 568 26.73 -17.54 -7.58
C ARG A 568 28.16 -17.99 -7.93
N PHE A 569 29.11 -17.76 -7.03
CA PHE A 569 30.51 -18.08 -7.20
C PHE A 569 31.11 -18.56 -5.87
N PHE A 570 31.62 -19.79 -5.83
CA PHE A 570 32.31 -20.35 -4.66
C PHE A 570 33.71 -20.84 -5.04
N LEU A 571 34.70 -20.62 -4.17
CA LEU A 571 35.99 -21.30 -4.30
C LEU A 571 35.85 -22.71 -3.73
N ALA A 572 36.40 -23.73 -4.39
CA ALA A 572 36.29 -25.12 -3.92
C ALA A 572 36.82 -25.32 -2.49
N ARG A 573 37.80 -24.52 -2.06
CA ARG A 573 38.35 -24.55 -0.69
C ARG A 573 37.40 -24.03 0.39
N GLU A 574 36.30 -23.38 0.00
CA GLU A 574 35.30 -22.81 0.91
C GLU A 574 34.13 -23.76 1.14
N LEU A 575 34.11 -24.89 0.46
CA LEU A 575 33.02 -25.85 0.48
C LEU A 575 33.48 -27.17 1.09
N ASN A 576 32.65 -27.76 1.93
CA ASN A 576 32.83 -29.15 2.34
C ASN A 576 32.30 -30.11 1.25
N LYS A 577 32.61 -31.41 1.38
CA LYS A 577 32.24 -32.43 0.40
C LYS A 577 30.73 -32.49 0.14
N LYS A 578 29.93 -32.46 1.22
CA LYS A 578 28.46 -32.52 1.17
C LYS A 578 27.86 -31.27 0.50
N GLN A 579 28.40 -30.09 0.78
CA GLN A 579 28.02 -28.83 0.11
C GLN A 579 28.34 -28.84 -1.38
N THR A 580 29.48 -29.41 -1.77
CA THR A 580 29.90 -29.49 -3.16
C THR A 580 28.95 -30.36 -3.98
N GLU A 581 28.62 -31.55 -3.48
CA GLU A 581 27.67 -32.48 -4.11
C GLU A 581 26.30 -31.82 -4.26
N LEU A 582 25.78 -31.20 -3.19
CA LEU A 582 24.49 -30.54 -3.21
C LEU A 582 24.42 -29.31 -4.14
N LEU A 583 25.50 -28.54 -4.29
CA LEU A 583 25.54 -27.41 -5.24
C LEU A 583 25.42 -27.87 -6.70
N ILE A 584 26.03 -29.01 -7.04
CA ILE A 584 25.97 -29.58 -8.40
C ILE A 584 24.59 -30.19 -8.65
N GLU A 585 24.13 -31.05 -7.75
CA GLU A 585 22.93 -31.86 -7.94
C GLU A 585 21.64 -31.05 -7.77
N ARG A 586 21.58 -30.18 -6.76
CA ARG A 586 20.37 -29.44 -6.39
C ARG A 586 20.28 -28.07 -7.05
N GLU A 587 21.39 -27.34 -7.08
CA GLU A 587 21.41 -25.91 -7.47
C GLU A 587 22.02 -25.64 -8.85
N LYS A 588 22.40 -26.70 -9.59
CA LYS A 588 22.92 -26.66 -10.97
C LYS A 588 24.19 -25.82 -11.14
N PHE A 589 25.12 -25.89 -10.20
CA PHE A 589 26.44 -25.25 -10.33
C PHE A 589 27.37 -26.08 -11.23
N GLU A 590 28.21 -25.40 -12.00
CA GLU A 590 29.25 -26.01 -12.82
C GLU A 590 30.64 -25.83 -12.19
N ALA A 591 31.46 -26.87 -12.25
CA ALA A 591 32.85 -26.82 -11.80
C ALA A 591 33.77 -26.33 -12.92
N HIS A 592 34.55 -25.29 -12.64
CA HIS A 592 35.52 -24.74 -13.59
C HIS A 592 36.87 -24.49 -12.92
N GLU A 593 37.91 -24.31 -13.73
CA GLU A 593 39.25 -23.95 -13.26
C GLU A 593 39.58 -22.53 -13.72
N VAL A 594 39.98 -21.68 -12.77
CA VAL A 594 40.35 -20.29 -13.05
C VAL A 594 41.72 -19.99 -12.42
N VAL A 595 42.49 -19.09 -13.03
CA VAL A 595 43.76 -18.61 -12.44
C VAL A 595 43.43 -17.60 -11.33
N GLY A 596 44.31 -17.28 -10.38
CA GLY A 596 44.12 -16.17 -9.41
C GLY A 596 44.42 -14.79 -9.99
N LEU A 597 44.12 -13.70 -9.27
CA LEU A 597 44.62 -12.36 -9.64
C LEU A 597 46.13 -12.25 -9.33
N GLY A 598 46.82 -11.33 -10.01
CA GLY A 598 48.25 -11.04 -9.77
C GLY A 598 49.23 -11.91 -10.55
N ARG A 599 50.50 -11.49 -10.62
CA ARG A 599 51.58 -12.17 -11.37
C ARG A 599 51.85 -13.61 -10.92
N LYS A 600 51.57 -13.92 -9.64
CA LYS A 600 51.70 -15.26 -9.03
C LYS A 600 50.34 -15.98 -8.86
N GLY A 601 49.31 -15.58 -9.61
CA GLY A 601 47.98 -16.18 -9.52
C GLY A 601 48.02 -17.69 -9.71
N ARG A 602 47.63 -18.45 -8.67
CA ARG A 602 47.56 -19.92 -8.73
C ARG A 602 46.26 -20.37 -9.40
N LYS A 603 46.27 -21.54 -10.05
CA LYS A 603 45.04 -22.16 -10.54
C LYS A 603 44.18 -22.59 -9.35
N MET A 604 42.88 -22.33 -9.43
CA MET A 604 41.90 -22.62 -8.39
C MET A 604 40.63 -23.20 -9.01
N LYS A 605 40.08 -24.21 -8.35
CA LYS A 605 38.79 -24.80 -8.72
C LYS A 605 37.67 -23.93 -8.15
N VAL A 606 36.69 -23.61 -8.98
CA VAL A 606 35.53 -22.78 -8.64
C VAL A 606 34.24 -23.47 -9.03
N PHE A 607 33.17 -23.18 -8.28
CA PHE A 607 31.82 -23.58 -8.60
C PHE A 607 31.02 -22.34 -8.94
N VAL A 608 30.41 -22.32 -10.13
CA VAL A 608 29.71 -21.14 -10.65
C VAL A 608 28.34 -21.49 -11.19
N ARG A 609 27.40 -20.54 -11.04
CA ARG A 609 26.09 -20.59 -11.69
C ARG A 609 25.93 -19.40 -12.63
N LEU A 610 26.14 -19.61 -13.92
CA LEU A 610 26.13 -18.56 -14.95
C LEU A 610 24.71 -18.13 -15.35
N GLY A 611 24.55 -16.87 -15.74
CA GLY A 611 23.29 -16.31 -16.23
C GLY A 611 23.11 -16.53 -17.73
N LYS A 612 21.90 -16.36 -18.25
CA LYS A 612 21.65 -16.44 -19.69
C LYS A 612 22.49 -15.38 -20.43
N GLY A 613 23.39 -15.82 -21.31
CA GLY A 613 24.26 -14.96 -22.12
C GLY A 613 25.56 -14.50 -21.43
N GLU A 614 25.83 -14.94 -20.20
CA GLU A 614 27.02 -14.54 -19.43
C GLU A 614 28.21 -15.47 -19.71
N GLY A 615 29.36 -14.91 -20.12
CA GLY A 615 30.56 -15.69 -20.38
C GLY A 615 31.34 -16.02 -19.11
N PHE A 616 31.74 -17.29 -18.92
CA PHE A 616 32.52 -17.75 -17.77
C PHE A 616 33.74 -16.87 -17.44
N ASP A 617 34.63 -16.64 -18.42
CA ASP A 617 35.85 -15.87 -18.21
C ASP A 617 35.57 -14.44 -17.70
N HIS A 618 34.52 -13.80 -18.21
CA HIS A 618 34.13 -12.45 -17.80
C HIS A 618 33.59 -12.51 -16.35
N PHE A 619 32.63 -13.39 -16.09
CA PHE A 619 32.01 -13.55 -14.77
C PHE A 619 33.03 -13.89 -13.68
N ALA A 620 33.91 -14.87 -13.95
CA ALA A 620 34.91 -15.33 -13.00
C ALA A 620 35.94 -14.23 -12.70
N LEU A 621 36.39 -13.48 -13.71
CA LEU A 621 37.33 -12.38 -13.52
C LEU A 621 36.69 -11.24 -12.70
N ARG A 622 35.44 -10.87 -13.01
CA ARG A 622 34.67 -9.89 -12.24
C ARG A 622 34.56 -10.30 -10.77
N LYS A 623 34.11 -11.53 -10.49
CA LYS A 623 33.95 -12.04 -9.13
C LYS A 623 35.26 -12.06 -8.35
N LEU A 624 36.38 -12.33 -9.00
CA LEU A 624 37.69 -12.27 -8.34
C LEU A 624 38.11 -10.84 -7.99
N ILE A 625 37.78 -9.85 -8.82
CA ILE A 625 38.02 -8.43 -8.50
C ILE A 625 37.10 -7.97 -7.36
N GLU A 626 35.81 -8.30 -7.41
CA GLU A 626 34.84 -8.02 -6.34
C GLU A 626 35.31 -8.56 -4.97
N ARG A 627 35.86 -9.78 -4.97
CA ARG A 627 36.42 -10.40 -3.76
C ARG A 627 37.67 -9.71 -3.24
N GLU A 628 38.54 -9.25 -4.14
CA GLU A 628 39.74 -8.49 -3.76
C GLU A 628 39.37 -7.12 -3.16
N LEU A 629 38.40 -6.42 -3.77
CA LEU A 629 37.86 -5.15 -3.23
C LEU A 629 37.22 -5.36 -1.85
N LYS A 630 36.44 -6.44 -1.69
CA LYS A 630 35.84 -6.80 -0.40
C LYS A 630 36.89 -7.13 0.66
N ALA A 631 37.96 -7.85 0.29
CA ALA A 631 39.07 -8.16 1.19
C ALA A 631 39.81 -6.91 1.68
N ARG A 632 39.76 -5.82 0.89
CA ARG A 632 40.32 -4.50 1.22
C ARG A 632 39.33 -3.57 1.91
N ASN A 633 38.13 -4.05 2.24
CA ASN A 633 37.04 -3.27 2.84
C ASN A 633 36.60 -2.06 1.99
N VAL A 634 36.64 -2.20 0.66
CA VAL A 634 36.25 -1.15 -0.30
C VAL A 634 34.81 -1.38 -0.75
N ALA A 635 33.97 -0.33 -0.64
CA ALA A 635 32.63 -0.34 -1.21
C ALA A 635 32.69 -0.29 -2.74
N TYR A 636 31.94 -1.19 -3.40
CA TYR A 636 31.86 -1.26 -4.86
C TYR A 636 30.42 -1.52 -5.32
N THR A 637 30.10 -1.06 -6.52
CA THR A 637 28.83 -1.29 -7.20
C THR A 637 29.10 -2.03 -8.51
N PRO A 638 28.56 -3.24 -8.71
CA PRO A 638 28.84 -4.02 -9.90
C PRO A 638 27.68 -3.88 -10.91
N PHE A 639 27.97 -3.64 -12.19
CA PHE A 639 26.95 -3.40 -13.25
C PHE A 639 26.97 -4.49 -14.32
N MET A 640 25.85 -4.74 -14.99
CA MET A 640 25.74 -5.76 -16.06
C MET A 640 25.63 -5.19 -17.48
N SER A 641 25.23 -3.91 -17.63
CA SER A 641 25.11 -3.25 -18.94
C SER A 641 25.23 -1.73 -18.81
N GLU A 642 25.59 -1.07 -19.93
CA GLU A 642 25.72 0.38 -20.13
C GLU A 642 26.78 1.13 -19.31
N LYS A 643 26.98 0.76 -18.04
CA LYS A 643 28.01 1.26 -17.11
C LYS A 643 29.24 0.34 -17.07
N PRO A 644 30.34 0.75 -16.40
CA PRO A 644 31.50 -0.11 -16.18
C PRO A 644 31.15 -1.33 -15.33
N ASP A 645 31.74 -2.49 -15.60
CA ASP A 645 31.42 -3.75 -14.88
C ASP A 645 31.55 -3.64 -13.35
N ILE A 646 32.52 -2.87 -12.86
CA ILE A 646 32.71 -2.58 -11.44
C ILE A 646 33.07 -1.11 -11.26
N VAL A 647 32.34 -0.40 -10.40
CA VAL A 647 32.68 0.97 -9.96
C VAL A 647 32.95 0.94 -8.45
N PHE A 648 34.02 1.56 -8.00
CA PHE A 648 34.42 1.58 -6.60
C PHE A 648 35.11 2.91 -6.24
N ASN A 649 35.00 3.32 -4.99
CA ASN A 649 35.56 4.58 -4.53
C ASN A 649 36.94 4.36 -3.90
N THR A 650 37.92 5.15 -4.32
CA THR A 650 39.32 5.10 -3.83
C THR A 650 39.58 6.00 -2.61
N GLY A 651 38.57 6.72 -2.14
CA GLY A 651 38.67 7.78 -1.13
C GLY A 651 38.96 9.17 -1.72
N LYS A 652 39.60 9.25 -2.90
CA LYS A 652 39.90 10.50 -3.61
C LYS A 652 38.98 10.71 -4.82
N ALA A 653 38.70 9.65 -5.57
CA ALA A 653 37.83 9.65 -6.74
C ALA A 653 37.19 8.27 -6.98
N ASP A 654 36.14 8.22 -7.78
CA ASP A 654 35.58 6.97 -8.27
C ASP A 654 36.49 6.36 -9.35
N ALA A 655 36.84 5.09 -9.18
CA ALA A 655 37.56 4.30 -10.17
C ALA A 655 36.68 3.16 -10.66
N CYS A 656 36.94 2.69 -11.88
CA CYS A 656 36.14 1.65 -12.47
C CYS A 656 36.94 0.67 -13.31
N PHE A 657 36.53 -0.60 -13.22
CA PHE A 657 37.03 -1.68 -14.06
C PHE A 657 35.98 -2.05 -15.09
N GLU A 658 36.39 -2.11 -16.35
CA GLU A 658 35.63 -2.69 -17.45
C GLU A 658 36.38 -3.92 -17.96
N ILE A 659 35.70 -5.07 -18.02
CA ILE A 659 36.31 -6.39 -18.22
C ILE A 659 35.99 -6.89 -19.62
N GLU A 660 37.03 -7.05 -20.43
CA GLU A 660 36.88 -7.51 -21.82
C GLU A 660 37.67 -8.80 -22.09
N THR A 661 36.93 -9.88 -22.37
CA THR A 661 37.49 -11.24 -22.52
C THR A 661 37.51 -11.75 -23.97
N GLY A 662 37.03 -10.96 -24.93
CA GLY A 662 37.23 -11.13 -26.37
C GLY A 662 36.06 -11.72 -27.16
N LYS A 663 34.86 -11.86 -26.57
CA LYS A 663 33.70 -12.50 -27.23
C LYS A 663 32.76 -11.54 -27.99
N ASN A 664 32.91 -10.22 -27.81
CA ASN A 664 31.97 -9.22 -28.33
C ASN A 664 32.39 -8.62 -29.69
N LYS A 665 31.40 -8.15 -30.49
CA LYS A 665 31.63 -7.48 -31.79
C LYS A 665 32.49 -6.22 -31.60
N LYS A 666 33.62 -6.16 -32.31
CA LYS A 666 34.69 -5.14 -32.13
C LYS A 666 34.18 -3.69 -32.07
N LYS A 667 33.27 -3.30 -32.98
CA LYS A 667 32.79 -1.91 -33.11
C LYS A 667 31.94 -1.43 -31.92
N GLN A 668 31.08 -2.31 -31.39
CA GLN A 668 30.20 -1.97 -30.26
C GLN A 668 30.99 -1.82 -28.94
N VAL A 669 32.03 -2.63 -28.75
CA VAL A 669 32.90 -2.54 -27.57
C VAL A 669 33.71 -1.25 -27.60
N GLU A 670 34.27 -0.88 -28.76
CA GLU A 670 35.05 0.36 -28.90
C GLU A 670 34.20 1.61 -28.66
N GLU A 671 32.95 1.64 -29.13
CA GLU A 671 32.00 2.74 -28.87
C GLU A 671 31.62 2.83 -27.39
N LYS A 672 31.32 1.70 -26.72
CA LYS A 672 31.05 1.65 -25.28
C LYS A 672 32.25 2.18 -24.48
N MET A 673 33.44 1.70 -24.80
CA MET A 673 34.67 2.08 -24.08
C MET A 673 35.01 3.57 -24.23
N LYS A 674 34.88 4.14 -25.44
CA LYS A 674 35.07 5.59 -25.65
C LYS A 674 34.09 6.44 -24.87
N ARG A 675 32.82 5.98 -24.77
CA ARG A 675 31.80 6.65 -23.96
C ARG A 675 32.16 6.61 -22.48
N LEU A 676 32.55 5.44 -21.96
CA LEU A 676 32.93 5.27 -20.56
C LEU A 676 34.21 6.04 -20.21
N GLU A 677 35.22 6.06 -21.08
CA GLU A 677 36.44 6.84 -20.85
C GLU A 677 36.16 8.35 -20.78
N LYS A 678 35.19 8.85 -21.57
CA LYS A 678 34.72 10.25 -21.48
C LYS A 678 34.02 10.55 -20.15
N GLU A 679 33.29 9.58 -19.60
CA GLU A 679 32.50 9.73 -18.37
C GLU A 679 33.36 9.59 -17.10
N TYR A 680 34.28 8.62 -17.06
CA TYR A 680 35.06 8.27 -15.88
C TYR A 680 36.53 8.76 -15.91
N GLY A 681 36.98 9.31 -17.04
CA GLY A 681 38.27 9.98 -17.16
C GLY A 681 39.48 9.06 -16.91
N VAL A 682 40.44 9.54 -16.11
CA VAL A 682 41.73 8.85 -15.85
C VAL A 682 41.62 7.63 -14.94
N HIS A 683 40.47 7.42 -14.29
CA HIS A 683 40.24 6.29 -13.38
C HIS A 683 39.47 5.14 -14.05
N PHE A 684 39.31 5.20 -15.38
CA PHE A 684 38.78 4.12 -16.21
C PHE A 684 39.87 3.11 -16.57
N ILE A 685 39.72 1.85 -16.14
CA ILE A 685 40.72 0.80 -16.34
C ILE A 685 40.10 -0.39 -17.08
N VAL A 686 40.67 -0.71 -18.25
CA VAL A 686 40.27 -1.87 -19.04
C VAL A 686 41.06 -3.09 -18.59
N VAL A 687 40.37 -4.11 -18.08
CA VAL A 687 40.97 -5.40 -17.72
C VAL A 687 40.74 -6.40 -18.86
N THR A 688 41.82 -6.83 -19.51
CA THR A 688 41.73 -7.75 -20.64
C THR A 688 42.75 -8.89 -20.60
N LYS A 689 42.64 -9.86 -21.51
CA LYS A 689 43.64 -10.93 -21.66
C LYS A 689 44.96 -10.33 -22.16
N TRP A 690 46.11 -10.84 -21.69
CA TRP A 690 47.45 -10.37 -22.11
C TRP A 690 47.60 -10.22 -23.64
N LYS A 691 47.14 -11.23 -24.40
CA LYS A 691 47.19 -11.23 -25.87
C LYS A 691 46.34 -10.14 -26.52
N LEU A 692 45.35 -9.59 -25.81
CA LEU A 692 44.43 -8.56 -26.28
C LEU A 692 44.86 -7.15 -25.90
N LYS A 693 45.88 -6.96 -25.05
CA LYS A 693 46.35 -5.61 -24.66
C LYS A 693 46.64 -4.71 -25.86
N ARG A 694 47.30 -5.24 -26.90
CA ARG A 694 47.61 -4.48 -28.13
C ARG A 694 46.37 -3.95 -28.83
N LYS A 695 45.24 -4.66 -28.72
CA LYS A 695 43.96 -4.26 -29.33
C LYS A 695 43.35 -3.04 -28.65
N TYR A 696 43.61 -2.84 -27.36
CA TYR A 696 43.02 -1.77 -26.55
C TYR A 696 44.03 -0.66 -26.21
N ARG A 697 45.20 -0.65 -26.84
CA ARG A 697 46.31 0.28 -26.51
C ARG A 697 45.96 1.78 -26.60
N ASP A 698 44.88 2.12 -27.31
CA ASP A 698 44.44 3.50 -27.51
C ASP A 698 43.72 4.06 -26.25
N PHE A 699 43.40 3.22 -25.27
CA PHE A 699 42.81 3.61 -23.98
C PHE A 699 43.91 3.85 -22.94
N LYS A 700 43.72 4.84 -22.05
CA LYS A 700 44.78 5.32 -21.13
C LYS A 700 45.28 4.27 -20.13
N SER A 701 44.43 3.39 -19.63
CA SER A 701 44.82 2.35 -18.66
C SER A 701 44.30 0.97 -19.06
N VAL A 702 45.20 0.13 -19.59
CA VAL A 702 44.89 -1.24 -20.00
C VAL A 702 45.79 -2.24 -19.29
N ILE A 703 45.16 -3.02 -18.42
CA ILE A 703 45.85 -4.01 -17.61
C ILE A 703 45.36 -5.42 -17.95
N SER A 704 46.17 -6.39 -17.57
CA SER A 704 45.77 -7.78 -17.55
C SER A 704 45.44 -8.23 -16.14
N ARG A 705 44.78 -9.38 -16.05
CA ARG A 705 44.56 -10.11 -14.79
C ARG A 705 45.79 -10.16 -13.86
N ALA A 706 47.00 -10.26 -14.41
CA ALA A 706 48.24 -10.36 -13.65
C ALA A 706 48.64 -9.04 -12.97
N GLU A 707 48.12 -7.91 -13.44
CA GLU A 707 48.46 -6.56 -12.98
C GLU A 707 47.37 -5.94 -12.09
N VAL A 708 46.19 -6.58 -11.99
CA VAL A 708 45.06 -6.06 -11.19
C VAL A 708 45.44 -5.73 -9.75
N ILE A 709 46.18 -6.62 -9.07
CA ILE A 709 46.60 -6.38 -7.68
C ILE A 709 47.54 -5.18 -7.59
N GLU A 710 48.51 -5.08 -8.52
CA GLU A 710 49.46 -3.97 -8.57
C GLU A 710 48.76 -2.64 -8.85
N GLU A 711 47.73 -2.66 -9.70
CA GLU A 711 46.95 -1.47 -10.03
C GLU A 711 46.06 -1.03 -8.85
N LEU A 712 45.42 -1.98 -8.16
CA LEU A 712 44.71 -1.68 -6.91
C LEU A 712 45.67 -1.09 -5.86
N ASP A 713 46.86 -1.66 -5.70
CA ASP A 713 47.87 -1.12 -4.78
C ASP A 713 48.33 0.30 -5.17
N LYS A 714 48.30 0.68 -6.45
CA LYS A 714 48.58 2.06 -6.89
C LYS A 714 47.42 3.00 -6.60
N LEU A 715 46.17 2.56 -6.82
CA LEU A 715 44.97 3.37 -6.61
C LEU A 715 44.72 3.69 -5.12
N PHE A 716 45.13 2.80 -4.21
CA PHE A 716 44.93 2.93 -2.77
C PHE A 716 46.16 3.45 -2.00
N LYS A 717 47.22 3.87 -2.71
CA LYS A 717 48.33 4.66 -2.14
C LYS A 717 48.02 6.16 -2.26
#